data_AF-A0A6A6I9V3-F1
#
_entry.id   AF-A0A6A6I9V3-F1
#
_cell.length_a   1.000
_cell.length_b   1.000
_cell.length_c   1.000
_cell.angle_alpha   90.00
_cell.angle_beta   90.00
_cell.angle_gamma   90.00
#
_symmetry.space_group_name_H-M   'P 1'
#
loop_
_entity.id
_entity.type
_entity.pdbx_description
1 polymer ?
#
loop_
_entity_poly.entity_id
_entity_poly.type
_entity_poly.pdbx_seq_one_letter_code
_entity_poly.pdbx_strand_id
1 'polypeptide(L)'
;MPVTTRSQARLLLSAQGVESQLAPKLSKTQQSVKTTKPAAIHDGNPPQDSGNDKPALDSPPVFSTETSWSCLKCSCQKGVFANLVDSCVQCAHSMDDHAPHQHDPWNPGVDYVCNREELVTTVLQRARHYGVVVIRATPQVGKTTLLKLLGHRIAHQESDLEPVNFIWQKNERRNFRSHWGYLELERDAWRGMNAKIRPYNPAARVVYLIDEAQDSYDDEAFWSMLKNHHITRSQPLFVLVCLYGAAGVSHIQDPSIESQALLMHSMHRIELRAMHGGPRMLFRREELSFIIQNFATVNGYQLEDGVIEYLYSATDGHPGMVGLLLSHLTHTLYGKDRPRTLSPNFFHNLIVEDEYSFIYYLTRWGRGFWIPRSEEYVKDRLELAKYSHLVLPDIKKALREVAEHPDGLTLSEKKDDAFAFCHKMGYLHTEQPVQGSKETKFTFASPLHRRVAHRRLISRPERDAINNLSLKETCTNAIARFSPGALCNRRGARSNRGWRIPEAAFQFELYCCLNLELRCLPILSEYSHTSDGRIDFYVSDKKWGIELLQCGSTREIAEHIARFASDGRYQDWGIMDDYIILNFCPRSSLRKARIDDEKIRSHFFHVVIEPNQFAAEIYTHDKQLLQSLSLGEGRQRANAYDFLGSNNQLPDTEDRLSPPPNGTTPGEQATAEGMKKLRQEMQRKEEEMQLQMQREREEIRLQMQGEREEIRLQMQREREEIRLQMQREREEMRLQREKDHGEPVQAQDKSVSVRGGRKRKR
;
A
#
# COMPACT_ATOMS: atom_id res chain seq x y z
N MET A 1 -16.72 2.11 2.52
CA MET A 1 -17.34 2.41 1.20
C MET A 1 -18.15 1.22 0.77
N PRO A 2 -19.27 1.36 0.04
CA PRO A 2 -19.95 0.21 -0.52
C PRO A 2 -19.09 -0.30 -1.69
N VAL A 3 -18.24 -1.26 -1.39
CA VAL A 3 -17.85 -2.25 -2.39
C VAL A 3 -19.15 -2.98 -2.69
N THR A 4 -19.61 -2.97 -3.94
CA THR A 4 -20.63 -3.92 -4.37
C THR A 4 -20.01 -5.30 -4.17
N THR A 5 -20.32 -5.92 -3.04
CA THR A 5 -19.82 -7.25 -2.70
C THR A 5 -20.32 -8.22 -3.76
N ARG A 6 -19.56 -9.27 -4.05
CA ARG A 6 -19.98 -10.33 -4.98
C ARG A 6 -21.35 -10.93 -4.61
N SER A 7 -21.71 -10.87 -3.31
CA SER A 7 -23.05 -11.23 -2.83
C SER A 7 -24.17 -10.26 -3.25
N GLN A 8 -23.91 -8.96 -3.34
CA GLN A 8 -24.88 -7.98 -3.86
C GLN A 8 -25.08 -8.13 -5.37
N ALA A 9 -24.03 -8.49 -6.12
CA ALA A 9 -24.12 -8.77 -7.55
C ALA A 9 -24.97 -10.03 -7.85
N ARG A 10 -24.93 -11.06 -7.00
CA ARG A 10 -25.81 -12.26 -7.13
C ARG A 10 -27.27 -11.97 -6.78
N LEU A 11 -27.54 -11.13 -5.79
CA LEU A 11 -28.91 -10.73 -5.43
C LEU A 11 -29.59 -9.93 -6.55
N LEU A 12 -28.86 -9.02 -7.21
CA LEU A 12 -29.37 -8.29 -8.38
C LEU A 12 -29.67 -9.21 -9.58
N LEU A 13 -28.91 -10.29 -9.76
CA LEU A 13 -29.15 -11.30 -10.81
C LEU A 13 -30.35 -12.22 -10.52
N SER A 14 -30.70 -12.45 -9.25
CA SER A 14 -31.92 -13.19 -8.91
C SER A 14 -33.21 -12.38 -9.11
N ALA A 15 -33.12 -11.04 -9.16
CA ALA A 15 -34.26 -10.15 -9.36
C ALA A 15 -34.57 -9.87 -10.84
N GLN A 16 -33.65 -10.21 -11.76
CA GLN A 16 -33.84 -10.08 -13.20
C GLN A 16 -33.99 -11.48 -13.81
N GLY A 17 -35.21 -12.00 -13.76
CA GLY A 17 -35.55 -13.29 -14.34
C GLY A 17 -35.25 -13.33 -15.83
N VAL A 18 -34.26 -14.13 -16.22
CA VAL A 18 -34.11 -14.66 -17.57
C VAL A 18 -33.81 -16.15 -17.44
N GLU A 19 -34.85 -16.95 -17.63
CA GLU A 19 -34.71 -18.37 -17.91
C GLU A 19 -33.95 -18.55 -19.24
N SER A 20 -32.83 -19.27 -19.21
CA SER A 20 -32.33 -19.94 -20.41
C SER A 20 -32.13 -21.42 -20.09
N GLN A 21 -33.13 -22.21 -20.48
CA GLN A 21 -33.03 -23.65 -20.60
C GLN A 21 -31.94 -23.99 -21.61
N LEU A 22 -30.95 -24.78 -21.22
CA LEU A 22 -30.18 -25.68 -22.10
C LEU A 22 -29.43 -26.68 -21.21
N ALA A 23 -30.05 -27.84 -21.04
CA ALA A 23 -29.47 -28.99 -20.35
C ALA A 23 -28.52 -29.77 -21.29
N PRO A 24 -27.38 -30.30 -20.80
CA PRO A 24 -26.72 -31.43 -21.42
C PRO A 24 -27.12 -32.73 -20.71
N LYS A 25 -27.50 -33.72 -21.53
CA LYS A 25 -27.88 -35.07 -21.11
C LYS A 25 -26.70 -35.80 -20.45
N LEU A 26 -26.90 -36.22 -19.20
CA LEU A 26 -26.06 -37.18 -18.47
C LEU A 26 -26.41 -38.61 -18.90
N SER A 27 -25.45 -39.31 -19.50
CA SER A 27 -25.50 -40.78 -19.63
C SER A 27 -24.98 -41.43 -18.36
N LYS A 28 -25.85 -42.18 -17.69
CA LYS A 28 -25.56 -43.04 -16.55
C LYS A 28 -24.61 -44.18 -16.96
N THR A 29 -23.61 -44.45 -16.13
CA THR A 29 -23.19 -45.84 -15.89
C THR A 29 -22.94 -46.01 -14.41
N GLN A 30 -23.85 -46.74 -13.78
CA GLN A 30 -23.75 -47.20 -12.40
C GLN A 30 -22.68 -48.28 -12.32
N GLN A 31 -21.83 -48.25 -11.29
CA GLN A 31 -21.46 -49.47 -10.58
C GLN A 31 -21.34 -49.17 -9.09
N SER A 32 -22.15 -49.91 -8.33
CA SER A 32 -22.31 -49.85 -6.89
C SER A 32 -21.16 -50.54 -6.17
N VAL A 33 -20.74 -50.02 -5.01
CA VAL A 33 -20.37 -50.89 -3.89
C VAL A 33 -20.96 -50.31 -2.61
N LYS A 34 -21.74 -51.15 -1.92
CA LYS A 34 -22.41 -50.90 -0.65
C LYS A 34 -21.42 -50.93 0.51
N THR A 35 -21.59 -49.94 1.38
CA THR A 35 -21.43 -49.90 2.83
C THR A 35 -21.25 -51.24 3.57
N THR A 36 -20.30 -51.27 4.51
CA THR A 36 -20.57 -51.61 5.93
C THR A 36 -19.49 -51.06 6.88
N LYS A 37 -19.96 -50.64 8.06
CA LYS A 37 -19.27 -50.01 9.19
C LYS A 37 -18.75 -51.08 10.22
N PRO A 38 -18.07 -50.69 11.32
CA PRO A 38 -16.90 -51.39 11.87
C PRO A 38 -17.10 -52.00 13.28
N ALA A 39 -16.14 -52.83 13.72
CA ALA A 39 -15.73 -53.08 15.12
C ALA A 39 -14.52 -54.06 15.07
N ALA A 40 -13.33 -53.80 15.62
CA ALA A 40 -12.88 -53.63 17.02
C ALA A 40 -12.16 -54.91 17.55
N ILE A 41 -10.92 -54.72 18.01
CA ILE A 41 -10.24 -55.35 19.16
C ILE A 41 -9.29 -56.59 18.99
N HIS A 42 -8.06 -56.34 19.49
CA HIS A 42 -7.02 -57.15 20.17
C HIS A 42 -6.10 -58.21 19.49
N ASP A 43 -4.80 -57.94 19.71
CA ASP A 43 -3.66 -58.79 20.11
C ASP A 43 -2.95 -59.76 19.14
N GLY A 44 -1.62 -59.59 19.05
CA GLY A 44 -0.69 -60.65 18.65
C GLY A 44 0.63 -60.15 18.02
N ASN A 45 1.70 -60.21 18.80
CA ASN A 45 3.13 -59.88 18.55
C ASN A 45 3.82 -60.58 17.33
N PRO A 46 5.12 -60.29 17.02
CA PRO A 46 5.65 -59.90 15.70
C PRO A 46 6.27 -61.03 14.85
N PRO A 47 6.77 -60.70 13.65
CA PRO A 47 8.19 -60.97 13.42
C PRO A 47 8.97 -59.89 12.68
N GLN A 48 10.28 -60.04 12.87
CA GLN A 48 11.42 -59.25 12.46
C GLN A 48 11.60 -59.08 10.95
N ASP A 49 11.99 -57.85 10.58
CA ASP A 49 13.18 -57.49 9.80
C ASP A 49 13.44 -58.21 8.45
N SER A 50 13.28 -57.48 7.35
CA SER A 50 14.28 -57.44 6.28
C SER A 50 14.02 -56.24 5.38
N GLY A 51 15.04 -55.39 5.29
CA GLY A 51 14.98 -54.06 4.71
C GLY A 51 14.79 -54.01 3.20
N ASN A 52 14.26 -52.86 2.76
CA ASN A 52 14.60 -52.21 1.51
C ASN A 52 14.14 -50.75 1.59
N ASP A 53 14.99 -49.90 2.15
CA ASP A 53 14.83 -48.45 2.10
C ASP A 53 15.04 -47.98 0.66
N LYS A 54 13.94 -47.75 -0.05
CA LYS A 54 13.88 -46.77 -1.15
C LYS A 54 13.53 -45.43 -0.53
N PRO A 55 14.26 -44.34 -0.80
CA PRO A 55 13.85 -43.02 -0.34
C PRO A 55 12.51 -42.70 -1.02
N ALA A 56 11.47 -42.52 -0.20
CA ALA A 56 10.20 -42.02 -0.67
C ALA A 56 10.44 -40.67 -1.35
N LEU A 57 9.91 -40.52 -2.56
CA LEU A 57 9.74 -39.24 -3.21
C LEU A 57 9.02 -38.32 -2.21
N ASP A 58 9.71 -37.28 -1.75
CA ASP A 58 9.11 -36.24 -0.93
C ASP A 58 7.86 -35.73 -1.65
N SER A 59 6.70 -36.04 -1.06
CA SER A 59 5.45 -35.45 -1.51
C SER A 59 5.55 -33.94 -1.31
N PRO A 60 5.15 -33.12 -2.29
CA PRO A 60 5.21 -31.67 -2.14
C PRO A 60 4.47 -31.25 -0.87
N PRO A 61 4.97 -30.24 -0.14
CA PRO A 61 4.37 -29.81 1.12
C PRO A 61 2.88 -29.50 0.92
N VAL A 62 2.04 -30.19 1.68
CA VAL A 62 0.59 -29.95 1.67
C VAL A 62 0.33 -28.61 2.35
N PHE A 63 -0.07 -27.61 1.57
CA PHE A 63 -0.42 -26.30 2.08
C PHE A 63 -1.89 -26.28 2.52
N SER A 64 -2.16 -25.85 3.75
CA SER A 64 -3.52 -25.69 4.29
C SER A 64 -3.79 -24.24 4.71
N THR A 65 -4.91 -23.67 4.25
CA THR A 65 -5.43 -22.38 4.72
C THR A 65 -6.58 -22.60 5.69
N GLU A 66 -6.62 -21.84 6.80
CA GLU A 66 -7.69 -21.91 7.80
C GLU A 66 -8.49 -20.59 7.88
N THR A 67 -9.82 -20.68 8.01
CA THR A 67 -10.70 -19.55 8.32
C THR A 67 -11.31 -19.72 9.71
N SER A 68 -11.39 -18.65 10.48
CA SER A 68 -11.98 -18.62 11.82
C SER A 68 -13.51 -18.58 11.83
N TRP A 69 -14.14 -18.66 10.65
CA TRP A 69 -15.57 -18.48 10.48
C TRP A 69 -16.29 -19.81 10.38
N SER A 70 -17.36 -19.95 11.14
CA SER A 70 -18.23 -21.13 11.09
C SER A 70 -18.94 -21.24 9.75
N CYS A 71 -19.19 -22.47 9.32
CA CYS A 71 -19.91 -22.75 8.09
C CYS A 71 -21.37 -22.30 8.19
N LEU A 72 -21.87 -21.63 7.15
CA LEU A 72 -23.26 -21.20 7.05
C LEU A 72 -24.25 -22.36 6.82
N LYS A 73 -23.75 -23.53 6.41
CA LYS A 73 -24.56 -24.68 6.00
C LYS A 73 -24.50 -25.87 6.98
N CYS A 74 -23.58 -25.85 7.95
CA CYS A 74 -23.44 -26.94 8.92
C CYS A 74 -22.78 -26.47 10.22
N SER A 75 -22.59 -27.39 11.17
CA SER A 75 -21.96 -27.11 12.48
C SER A 75 -20.43 -27.00 12.45
N CYS A 76 -19.82 -26.95 11.27
CA CYS A 76 -18.38 -26.81 11.13
C CYS A 76 -17.93 -25.43 11.65
N GLN A 77 -17.09 -25.40 12.69
CA GLN A 77 -16.73 -24.16 13.37
C GLN A 77 -15.60 -23.37 12.69
N LYS A 78 -14.81 -24.04 11.84
CA LYS A 78 -13.69 -23.43 11.11
C LYS A 78 -13.56 -24.02 9.72
N GLY A 79 -13.22 -23.20 8.74
CA GLY A 79 -12.92 -23.67 7.39
C GLY A 79 -11.45 -24.10 7.31
N VAL A 80 -11.17 -25.28 6.78
CA VAL A 80 -9.79 -25.72 6.47
C VAL A 80 -9.77 -26.10 5.00
N PHE A 81 -8.84 -25.56 4.21
CA PHE A 81 -8.77 -25.79 2.77
C PHE A 81 -7.35 -26.20 2.40
N ALA A 82 -7.19 -27.26 1.60
CA ALA A 82 -5.88 -27.76 1.21
C ALA A 82 -5.68 -27.63 -0.30
N ASN A 83 -4.44 -27.39 -0.75
CA ASN A 83 -4.02 -27.49 -2.15
C ASN A 83 -4.87 -26.69 -3.15
N LEU A 84 -5.27 -25.45 -2.81
CA LEU A 84 -6.13 -24.59 -3.64
C LEU A 84 -7.49 -25.21 -4.02
N VAL A 85 -8.02 -26.08 -3.16
CA VAL A 85 -9.36 -26.65 -3.32
C VAL A 85 -10.39 -25.79 -2.62
N ASP A 86 -11.42 -25.33 -3.35
CA ASP A 86 -12.56 -24.57 -2.82
C ASP A 86 -13.56 -25.46 -2.05
N SER A 87 -13.05 -26.40 -1.25
CA SER A 87 -13.88 -27.29 -0.45
C SER A 87 -13.21 -27.54 0.89
N CYS A 88 -13.94 -27.23 1.94
CA CYS A 88 -13.47 -27.39 3.30
C CYS A 88 -13.17 -28.87 3.57
N VAL A 89 -11.96 -29.20 4.01
CA VAL A 89 -11.55 -30.59 4.30
C VAL A 89 -12.41 -31.20 5.41
N GLN A 90 -13.04 -30.37 6.27
CA GLN A 90 -13.86 -30.83 7.39
C GLN A 90 -15.33 -31.04 7.02
N CYS A 91 -15.92 -30.23 6.14
CA CYS A 91 -17.36 -30.28 5.85
C CYS A 91 -17.72 -30.36 4.35
N ALA A 92 -16.72 -30.34 3.47
CA ALA A 92 -16.85 -30.31 2.01
C ALA A 92 -17.67 -29.12 1.44
N HIS A 93 -18.03 -28.14 2.25
CA HIS A 93 -18.66 -26.90 1.78
C HIS A 93 -17.62 -25.91 1.23
N SER A 94 -18.07 -24.99 0.39
CA SER A 94 -17.20 -24.03 -0.30
C SER A 94 -16.57 -23.04 0.69
N MET A 95 -15.45 -22.43 0.31
CA MET A 95 -14.82 -21.35 1.08
C MET A 95 -15.79 -20.19 1.31
N ASP A 96 -16.69 -19.93 0.37
CA ASP A 96 -17.75 -18.92 0.49
C ASP A 96 -18.73 -19.24 1.64
N ASP A 97 -18.94 -20.53 1.93
CA ASP A 97 -19.79 -20.97 3.06
C ASP A 97 -19.10 -20.75 4.42
N HIS A 98 -17.79 -20.44 4.41
CA HIS A 98 -16.97 -20.07 5.56
C HIS A 98 -16.52 -18.60 5.51
N ALA A 99 -17.32 -17.74 4.86
CA ALA A 99 -17.13 -16.30 4.85
C ALA A 99 -17.84 -15.62 6.04
N PRO A 100 -17.43 -14.39 6.42
CA PRO A 100 -18.13 -13.62 7.43
C PRO A 100 -19.62 -13.46 7.10
N HIS A 101 -20.49 -13.79 8.07
CA HIS A 101 -21.93 -13.68 7.88
C HIS A 101 -22.32 -12.21 7.56
N GLN A 102 -23.14 -11.98 6.53
CA GLN A 102 -23.50 -10.62 6.10
C GLN A 102 -24.18 -9.79 7.20
N HIS A 103 -24.90 -10.45 8.09
CA HIS A 103 -25.58 -9.82 9.22
C HIS A 103 -24.77 -9.80 10.52
N ASP A 104 -23.54 -10.33 10.55
CA ASP A 104 -22.66 -10.16 11.72
C ASP A 104 -22.21 -8.69 11.78
N PRO A 105 -22.50 -7.93 12.87
CA PRO A 105 -22.07 -6.54 13.01
C PRO A 105 -20.53 -6.37 13.00
N TRP A 106 -19.79 -7.46 13.20
CA TRP A 106 -18.33 -7.54 13.15
C TRP A 106 -17.79 -8.04 11.81
N ASN A 107 -18.64 -8.21 10.79
CA ASN A 107 -18.19 -8.49 9.43
C ASN A 107 -17.28 -7.36 8.93
N PRO A 108 -16.03 -7.65 8.50
CA PRO A 108 -15.11 -6.64 7.98
C PRO A 108 -15.48 -6.08 6.60
N GLY A 109 -16.38 -6.74 5.86
CA GLY A 109 -16.87 -6.26 4.56
C GLY A 109 -15.81 -6.30 3.44
N VAL A 110 -14.90 -7.28 3.47
CA VAL A 110 -13.87 -7.48 2.44
C VAL A 110 -13.93 -8.90 1.89
N ASP A 111 -13.65 -9.08 0.60
CA ASP A 111 -13.82 -10.37 -0.11
C ASP A 111 -12.82 -11.45 0.33
N TYR A 112 -11.60 -11.05 0.71
CA TYR A 112 -10.53 -11.96 1.15
C TYR A 112 -10.02 -11.53 2.52
N VAL A 113 -10.67 -11.99 3.58
CA VAL A 113 -10.32 -11.64 4.97
C VAL A 113 -9.10 -12.46 5.42
N CYS A 114 -8.00 -11.80 5.78
CA CYS A 114 -6.94 -12.43 6.58
C CYS A 114 -7.29 -12.25 8.06
N ASN A 115 -7.39 -13.33 8.84
CA ASN A 115 -7.81 -13.27 10.25
C ASN A 115 -6.75 -12.64 11.16
N ARG A 116 -5.47 -12.65 10.75
CA ARG A 116 -4.34 -12.07 11.48
C ARG A 116 -4.31 -12.45 12.96
N GLU A 117 -4.58 -13.73 13.27
CA GLU A 117 -4.82 -14.21 14.64
C GLU A 117 -3.73 -13.80 15.64
N GLU A 118 -2.46 -13.86 15.23
CA GLU A 118 -1.36 -13.45 16.09
C GLU A 118 -1.40 -11.94 16.42
N LEU A 119 -1.70 -11.10 15.43
CA LEU A 119 -1.81 -9.65 15.64
C LEU A 119 -3.03 -9.33 16.51
N VAL A 120 -4.18 -9.94 16.23
CA VAL A 120 -5.42 -9.78 17.02
C VAL A 120 -5.17 -10.17 18.48
N THR A 121 -4.56 -11.35 18.70
CA THR A 121 -4.21 -11.85 20.04
C THR A 121 -3.24 -10.90 20.74
N THR A 122 -2.20 -10.44 20.04
CA THR A 122 -1.19 -9.53 20.60
C THR A 122 -1.80 -8.18 20.99
N VAL A 123 -2.67 -7.61 20.15
CA VAL A 123 -3.37 -6.35 20.46
C VAL A 123 -4.24 -6.52 21.71
N LEU A 124 -5.00 -7.61 21.79
CA LEU A 124 -5.88 -7.88 22.93
C LEU A 124 -5.10 -8.08 24.24
N GLN A 125 -3.99 -8.84 24.19
CA GLN A 125 -3.10 -9.02 25.32
C GLN A 125 -2.49 -7.69 25.78
N ARG A 126 -2.03 -6.85 24.84
CA ARG A 126 -1.53 -5.52 25.15
C ARG A 126 -2.61 -4.63 25.74
N ALA A 127 -3.84 -4.67 25.23
CA ALA A 127 -4.95 -3.93 25.81
C ALA A 127 -5.21 -4.38 27.26
N ARG A 128 -5.28 -5.69 27.53
CA ARG A 128 -5.43 -6.23 28.89
C ARG A 128 -4.27 -5.80 29.81
N HIS A 129 -3.05 -5.76 29.31
CA HIS A 129 -1.84 -5.48 30.10
C HIS A 129 -1.49 -4.00 30.27
N TYR A 130 -1.86 -3.13 29.33
CA TYR A 130 -1.56 -1.68 29.34
C TYR A 130 -2.80 -0.78 29.49
N GLY A 131 -4.00 -1.33 29.36
CA GLY A 131 -5.27 -0.57 29.39
C GLY A 131 -5.58 0.17 28.10
N VAL A 132 -4.54 0.71 27.45
CA VAL A 132 -4.63 1.50 26.22
C VAL A 132 -3.64 0.98 25.19
N VAL A 133 -4.11 0.75 23.97
CA VAL A 133 -3.28 0.45 22.79
C VAL A 133 -3.60 1.45 21.69
N VAL A 134 -2.56 1.99 21.06
CA VAL A 134 -2.68 2.93 19.95
C VAL A 134 -2.01 2.35 18.72
N ILE A 135 -2.79 2.16 17.66
CA ILE A 135 -2.33 1.60 16.40
C ILE A 135 -2.24 2.75 15.39
N ARG A 136 -1.03 3.05 14.94
CA ARG A 136 -0.78 4.07 13.92
C ARG A 136 -0.46 3.36 12.63
N ALA A 137 -1.17 3.73 11.55
CA ALA A 137 -1.02 3.05 10.27
C ALA A 137 -1.48 3.92 9.09
N THR A 138 -0.91 3.67 7.92
CA THR A 138 -1.19 4.38 6.67
C THR A 138 -2.63 4.18 6.22
N PRO A 139 -3.17 5.02 5.33
CA PRO A 139 -4.45 4.73 4.69
C PRO A 139 -4.46 3.32 4.08
N GLN A 140 -5.61 2.65 4.11
CA GLN A 140 -5.86 1.36 3.45
C GLN A 140 -5.03 0.15 3.93
N VAL A 141 -4.25 0.26 5.01
CA VAL A 141 -3.49 -0.88 5.57
C VAL A 141 -4.33 -1.83 6.46
N GLY A 142 -5.65 -1.69 6.46
CA GLY A 142 -6.56 -2.60 7.20
C GLY A 142 -6.79 -2.27 8.69
N LYS A 143 -6.64 -1.00 9.11
CA LYS A 143 -6.94 -0.56 10.50
C LYS A 143 -8.37 -0.88 10.94
N THR A 144 -9.37 -0.42 10.16
CA THR A 144 -10.79 -0.70 10.42
C THR A 144 -11.08 -2.20 10.39
N THR A 145 -10.50 -2.93 9.44
CA THR A 145 -10.60 -4.40 9.36
C THR A 145 -10.06 -5.06 10.63
N LEU A 146 -8.93 -4.61 11.17
CA LEU A 146 -8.37 -5.13 12.41
C LEU A 146 -9.30 -4.88 13.61
N LEU A 147 -9.94 -3.70 13.71
CA LEU A 147 -10.94 -3.46 14.76
C LEU A 147 -12.14 -4.41 14.63
N LYS A 148 -12.58 -4.68 13.40
CA LYS A 148 -13.67 -5.63 13.15
C LYS A 148 -13.28 -7.06 13.55
N LEU A 149 -12.07 -7.50 13.22
CA LEU A 149 -11.53 -8.80 13.64
C LEU A 149 -11.38 -8.90 15.17
N LEU A 150 -10.90 -7.85 15.82
CA LEU A 150 -10.82 -7.78 17.29
C LEU A 150 -12.20 -7.90 17.93
N GLY A 151 -13.17 -7.12 17.46
CA GLY A 151 -14.52 -7.19 18.02
C GLY A 151 -15.21 -8.51 17.74
N HIS A 152 -14.99 -9.13 16.58
CA HIS A 152 -15.44 -10.49 16.30
C HIS A 152 -14.85 -11.49 17.32
N ARG A 153 -13.52 -11.49 17.48
CA ARG A 153 -12.84 -12.34 18.48
C ARG A 153 -13.41 -12.14 19.88
N ILE A 154 -13.58 -10.89 20.31
CA ILE A 154 -14.10 -10.57 21.63
C ILE A 154 -15.56 -11.05 21.78
N ALA A 155 -16.43 -10.70 20.83
CA ALA A 155 -17.85 -11.01 20.91
C ALA A 155 -18.12 -12.52 20.93
N HIS A 156 -17.36 -13.30 20.15
CA HIS A 156 -17.59 -14.74 20.01
C HIS A 156 -16.79 -15.60 20.98
N GLN A 157 -15.64 -15.12 21.49
CA GLN A 157 -14.68 -15.99 22.19
C GLN A 157 -14.20 -15.44 23.55
N GLU A 158 -14.43 -14.17 23.88
CA GLU A 158 -14.01 -13.56 25.15
C GLU A 158 -15.25 -13.06 25.92
N SER A 159 -15.85 -13.93 26.73
CA SER A 159 -17.10 -13.63 27.45
C SER A 159 -16.93 -12.63 28.60
N ASP A 160 -15.69 -12.40 29.06
CA ASP A 160 -15.33 -11.45 30.09
C ASP A 160 -15.16 -10.01 29.57
N LEU A 161 -15.22 -9.79 28.25
CA LEU A 161 -14.99 -8.51 27.60
C LEU A 161 -16.16 -8.12 26.72
N GLU A 162 -16.57 -6.86 26.67
CA GLU A 162 -17.67 -6.36 25.83
C GLU A 162 -17.16 -5.34 24.78
N PRO A 163 -17.18 -5.66 23.47
CA PRO A 163 -16.57 -4.81 22.45
C PRO A 163 -17.55 -3.73 21.96
N VAL A 164 -17.05 -2.49 21.85
CA VAL A 164 -17.80 -1.32 21.35
C VAL A 164 -16.98 -0.64 20.26
N ASN A 165 -17.53 -0.50 19.04
CA ASN A 165 -16.75 -0.01 17.89
C ASN A 165 -17.37 1.19 17.20
N PHE A 166 -16.68 2.32 17.19
CA PHE A 166 -17.21 3.55 16.60
C PHE A 166 -16.10 4.43 16.04
N ILE A 167 -16.47 5.28 15.09
CA ILE A 167 -15.58 6.30 14.54
C ILE A 167 -15.67 7.52 15.45
N TRP A 168 -14.53 8.05 15.90
CA TRP A 168 -14.55 9.24 16.74
C TRP A 168 -15.13 10.45 15.99
N GLN A 169 -16.11 11.12 16.60
CA GLN A 169 -16.72 12.33 16.05
C GLN A 169 -16.26 13.56 16.81
N LYS A 170 -16.05 14.67 16.09
CA LYS A 170 -15.76 15.98 16.70
C LYS A 170 -16.90 16.48 17.59
N ASN A 171 -16.58 17.35 18.54
CA ASN A 171 -17.53 17.91 19.52
C ASN A 171 -18.84 18.40 18.91
N GLU A 172 -18.77 19.17 17.83
CA GLU A 172 -19.96 19.69 17.12
C GLU A 172 -20.89 18.58 16.65
N ARG A 173 -20.32 17.51 16.08
CA ARG A 173 -21.08 16.35 15.58
C ARG A 173 -21.60 15.45 16.70
N ARG A 174 -20.99 15.53 17.89
CA ARG A 174 -21.45 14.85 19.10
C ARG A 174 -22.51 15.64 19.87
N ASN A 175 -23.04 16.74 19.32
CA ASN A 175 -23.92 17.68 20.01
C ASN A 175 -23.30 18.21 21.31
N PHE A 176 -22.00 18.48 21.30
CA PHE A 176 -21.22 18.99 22.44
C PHE A 176 -21.28 18.10 23.69
N ARG A 177 -21.55 16.80 23.54
CA ARG A 177 -21.43 15.81 24.62
C ARG A 177 -19.98 15.71 25.09
N SER A 178 -19.79 15.47 26.38
CA SER A 178 -18.48 15.08 26.92
C SER A 178 -18.03 13.75 26.32
N HIS A 179 -16.71 13.48 26.35
CA HIS A 179 -16.19 12.20 25.88
C HIS A 179 -16.84 11.01 26.59
N TRP A 180 -17.08 11.09 27.91
CA TRP A 180 -17.78 10.04 28.65
C TRP A 180 -19.22 9.83 28.19
N GLY A 181 -20.00 10.91 28.02
CA GLY A 181 -21.37 10.80 27.53
C GLY A 181 -21.44 10.23 26.12
N TYR A 182 -20.38 10.41 25.31
CA TYR A 182 -20.28 9.78 24.00
C TYR A 182 -19.93 8.29 24.08
N LEU A 183 -18.96 7.92 24.92
CA LEU A 183 -18.59 6.52 25.17
C LEU A 183 -19.75 5.69 25.73
N GLU A 184 -20.60 6.28 26.57
CA GLU A 184 -21.80 5.62 27.10
C GLU A 184 -22.87 5.42 26.02
N LEU A 185 -23.11 6.43 25.18
CA LEU A 185 -24.05 6.35 24.06
C LEU A 185 -23.67 5.22 23.10
N GLU A 186 -22.41 5.18 22.68
CA GLU A 186 -21.90 4.15 21.76
C GLU A 186 -21.94 2.76 22.42
N ARG A 187 -21.63 2.66 23.71
CA ARG A 187 -21.75 1.40 24.47
C ARG A 187 -23.18 0.86 24.44
N ASP A 188 -24.16 1.70 24.70
CA ASP A 188 -25.56 1.26 24.77
C ASP A 188 -26.07 0.83 23.37
N ALA A 189 -25.66 1.52 22.31
CA ALA A 189 -25.94 1.11 20.93
C ALA A 189 -25.32 -0.26 20.60
N TRP A 190 -24.04 -0.47 20.94
CA TRP A 190 -23.35 -1.73 20.66
C TRP A 190 -23.83 -2.91 21.51
N ARG A 191 -24.30 -2.66 22.73
CA ARG A 191 -24.95 -3.69 23.54
C ARG A 191 -26.13 -4.32 22.79
N GLY A 192 -26.95 -3.49 22.14
CA GLY A 192 -28.07 -3.98 21.32
C GLY A 192 -27.63 -4.78 20.09
N MET A 193 -26.48 -4.43 19.49
CA MET A 193 -25.93 -5.19 18.36
C MET A 193 -25.33 -6.53 18.80
N ASN A 194 -24.53 -6.53 19.87
CA ASN A 194 -23.88 -7.73 20.40
C ASN A 194 -24.88 -8.72 21.01
N ALA A 195 -26.03 -8.25 21.48
CA ALA A 195 -27.13 -9.10 21.96
C ALA A 195 -27.65 -10.09 20.89
N LYS A 196 -27.40 -9.82 19.60
CA LYS A 196 -27.71 -10.73 18.49
C LYS A 196 -26.74 -11.91 18.38
N ILE A 197 -25.54 -11.76 18.94
CA ILE A 197 -24.45 -12.76 18.89
C ILE A 197 -24.46 -13.60 20.17
N ARG A 198 -24.56 -12.94 21.33
CA ARG A 198 -24.54 -13.60 22.64
C ARG A 198 -25.38 -12.86 23.67
N PRO A 199 -25.81 -13.53 24.76
CA PRO A 199 -26.48 -12.88 25.88
C PRO A 199 -25.58 -11.81 26.53
N TYR A 200 -26.21 -10.73 27.00
CA TYR A 200 -25.51 -9.65 27.70
C TYR A 200 -24.91 -10.15 29.03
N ASN A 201 -23.61 -9.92 29.21
CA ASN A 201 -22.91 -10.18 30.47
C ASN A 201 -22.64 -8.86 31.22
N PRO A 202 -23.34 -8.58 32.33
CA PRO A 202 -23.13 -7.34 33.09
C PRO A 202 -21.76 -7.28 33.80
N ALA A 203 -21.09 -8.41 33.97
CA ALA A 203 -19.73 -8.47 34.54
C ALA A 203 -18.63 -8.29 33.48
N ALA A 204 -18.99 -8.24 32.19
CA ALA A 204 -18.01 -8.06 31.13
C ALA A 204 -17.41 -6.65 31.14
N ARG A 205 -16.08 -6.59 31.04
CA ARG A 205 -15.32 -5.34 30.99
C ARG A 205 -15.39 -4.76 29.58
N VAL A 206 -15.78 -3.49 29.46
CA VAL A 206 -15.93 -2.84 28.15
C VAL A 206 -14.58 -2.62 27.48
N VAL A 207 -14.51 -2.87 26.17
CA VAL A 207 -13.37 -2.58 25.29
C VAL A 207 -13.84 -1.64 24.19
N TYR A 208 -13.37 -0.39 24.23
CA TYR A 208 -13.63 0.60 23.20
C TYR A 208 -12.63 0.47 22.06
N LEU A 209 -13.15 0.13 20.88
CA LEU A 209 -12.46 0.03 19.61
C LEU A 209 -12.75 1.31 18.81
N ILE A 210 -11.84 2.28 18.88
CA ILE A 210 -12.07 3.64 18.37
C ILE A 210 -11.37 3.82 17.03
N ASP A 211 -12.17 3.98 15.97
CA ASP A 211 -11.69 4.26 14.61
C ASP A 211 -11.52 5.75 14.37
N GLU A 212 -10.60 6.09 13.45
CA GLU A 212 -10.18 7.47 13.13
C GLU A 212 -9.93 8.34 14.37
N ALA A 213 -9.30 7.75 15.40
CA ALA A 213 -9.13 8.39 16.70
C ALA A 213 -8.26 9.67 16.66
N GLN A 214 -7.56 9.96 15.55
CA GLN A 214 -6.93 11.26 15.35
C GLN A 214 -7.93 12.43 15.36
N ASP A 215 -9.22 12.18 15.07
CA ASP A 215 -10.26 13.21 15.18
C ASP A 215 -10.60 13.58 16.64
N SER A 216 -9.96 12.93 17.62
CA SER A 216 -10.06 13.25 19.04
C SER A 216 -8.90 14.08 19.58
N TYR A 217 -7.90 14.45 18.76
CA TYR A 217 -6.70 15.12 19.27
C TYR A 217 -6.97 16.51 19.89
N ASP A 218 -8.11 17.14 19.58
CA ASP A 218 -8.59 18.37 20.22
C ASP A 218 -9.25 18.14 21.60
N ASP A 219 -9.60 16.91 21.95
CA ASP A 219 -10.20 16.54 23.24
C ASP A 219 -9.09 16.27 24.28
N GLU A 220 -8.47 17.33 24.77
CA GLU A 220 -7.38 17.25 25.77
C GLU A 220 -7.77 16.45 27.02
N ALA A 221 -9.03 16.55 27.44
CA ALA A 221 -9.56 15.83 28.60
C ALA A 221 -9.57 14.32 28.35
N PHE A 222 -10.01 13.88 27.16
CA PHE A 222 -9.97 12.48 26.76
C PHE A 222 -8.53 11.93 26.73
N TRP A 223 -7.59 12.64 26.11
CA TRP A 223 -6.20 12.19 26.05
C TRP A 223 -5.48 12.22 27.39
N SER A 224 -5.79 13.19 28.25
CA SER A 224 -5.29 13.23 29.63
C SER A 224 -5.79 12.03 30.43
N MET A 225 -7.05 11.62 30.23
CA MET A 225 -7.60 10.40 30.83
C MET A 225 -6.86 9.15 30.34
N LEU A 226 -6.60 9.02 29.03
CA LEU A 226 -5.86 7.87 28.48
C LEU A 226 -4.42 7.79 28.99
N LYS A 227 -3.72 8.94 29.11
CA LYS A 227 -2.34 9.01 29.61
C LYS A 227 -2.22 8.62 31.08
N ASN A 228 -3.21 9.00 31.88
CA ASN A 228 -3.27 8.72 33.32
C ASN A 228 -4.09 7.46 33.62
N HIS A 229 -4.38 6.63 32.61
CA HIS A 229 -5.24 5.47 32.76
C HIS A 229 -4.52 4.37 33.55
N HIS A 230 -5.00 4.08 34.74
CA HIS A 230 -4.49 2.98 35.57
C HIS A 230 -5.35 1.73 35.40
N ILE A 231 -4.70 0.61 35.11
CA ILE A 231 -5.42 -0.65 34.89
C ILE A 231 -5.97 -1.17 36.20
N THR A 232 -7.30 -1.18 36.29
CA THR A 232 -8.02 -1.94 37.30
C THR A 232 -8.93 -2.96 36.62
N ARG A 233 -9.44 -3.93 37.39
CA ARG A 233 -10.35 -4.95 36.86
C ARG A 233 -11.67 -4.38 36.32
N SER A 234 -12.08 -3.19 36.75
CA SER A 234 -13.37 -2.58 36.41
C SER A 234 -13.29 -1.45 35.37
N GLN A 235 -12.11 -0.87 35.13
CA GLN A 235 -11.97 0.23 34.17
C GLN A 235 -12.02 -0.26 32.72
N PRO A 236 -12.55 0.52 31.76
CA PRO A 236 -12.61 0.09 30.36
C PRO A 236 -11.22 -0.09 29.74
N LEU A 237 -11.15 -0.86 28.65
CA LEU A 237 -9.99 -0.97 27.78
C LEU A 237 -10.16 -0.10 26.54
N PHE A 238 -9.05 0.38 25.97
CA PHE A 238 -9.06 1.21 24.77
C PHE A 238 -8.10 0.68 23.71
N VAL A 239 -8.61 0.51 22.49
CA VAL A 239 -7.81 0.28 21.29
C VAL A 239 -8.15 1.40 20.32
N LEU A 240 -7.20 2.29 20.07
CA LEU A 240 -7.37 3.44 19.20
C LEU A 240 -6.61 3.19 17.89
N VAL A 241 -7.26 3.33 16.75
CA VAL A 241 -6.57 3.32 15.44
C VAL A 241 -6.49 4.74 14.90
N CYS A 242 -5.29 5.13 14.45
CA CYS A 242 -4.97 6.47 13.98
C CYS A 242 -4.23 6.42 12.64
N LEU A 243 -4.32 7.50 11.87
CA LEU A 243 -3.43 7.74 10.73
C LEU A 243 -2.02 8.17 11.17
N TYR A 244 -1.00 7.81 10.37
CA TYR A 244 0.40 8.19 10.63
C TYR A 244 0.65 9.70 10.64
N GLY A 245 -0.16 10.45 9.88
CA GLY A 245 -0.26 11.90 9.92
C GLY A 245 -1.71 12.32 10.16
N ALA A 246 -1.95 13.13 11.17
CA ALA A 246 -3.30 13.45 11.64
C ALA A 246 -4.17 14.19 10.59
N ALA A 247 -3.56 14.96 9.68
CA ALA A 247 -4.27 15.98 8.91
C ALA A 247 -4.76 15.52 7.51
N GLY A 248 -4.49 14.28 7.11
CA GLY A 248 -4.58 13.87 5.70
C GLY A 248 -5.96 13.49 5.15
N VAL A 249 -6.96 13.18 6.00
CA VAL A 249 -8.23 12.59 5.51
C VAL A 249 -9.48 13.39 5.92
N SER A 250 -9.37 14.25 6.93
CA SER A 250 -10.45 15.13 7.37
C SER A 250 -10.20 16.55 6.85
N HIS A 251 -11.13 17.09 6.05
CA HIS A 251 -11.12 18.50 5.62
C HIS A 251 -11.16 19.51 6.80
N ILE A 252 -11.33 19.02 8.03
CA ILE A 252 -11.81 19.81 9.18
C ILE A 252 -10.79 19.85 10.33
N GLN A 253 -9.68 19.12 10.29
CA GLN A 253 -8.70 19.19 11.39
C GLN A 253 -7.92 20.49 11.34
N ASP A 254 -7.81 21.15 12.51
CA ASP A 254 -6.82 22.20 12.75
C ASP A 254 -5.43 21.54 12.78
N PRO A 255 -4.62 21.72 11.73
CA PRO A 255 -3.17 21.77 11.81
C PRO A 255 -2.37 21.81 13.10
N SER A 256 -2.78 22.66 14.04
CA SER A 256 -2.01 23.12 15.19
C SER A 256 -2.01 22.06 16.28
N ILE A 257 -2.92 21.09 16.16
CA ILE A 257 -3.11 20.01 17.11
C ILE A 257 -2.05 18.94 16.88
N GLU A 258 -1.13 18.84 17.84
CA GLU A 258 -0.09 17.80 17.86
C GLU A 258 -0.71 16.40 17.96
N SER A 259 -0.08 15.42 17.30
CA SER A 259 -0.56 14.03 17.37
C SER A 259 -0.37 13.48 18.78
N GLN A 260 -1.46 13.41 19.54
CA GLN A 260 -1.45 12.88 20.91
C GLN A 260 -1.02 11.40 20.96
N ALA A 261 -1.24 10.67 19.86
CA ALA A 261 -0.80 9.29 19.71
C ALA A 261 0.73 9.12 19.72
N LEU A 262 1.49 10.12 19.24
CA LEU A 262 2.95 10.10 19.28
C LEU A 262 3.50 10.25 20.71
N LEU A 263 2.75 10.92 21.58
CA LEU A 263 3.11 11.16 22.97
C LEU A 263 2.85 9.92 23.87
N MET A 264 2.16 8.90 23.35
CA MET A 264 1.96 7.64 24.07
C MET A 264 3.25 6.84 24.12
N HIS A 265 3.50 6.12 25.22
CA HIS A 265 4.70 5.30 25.36
C HIS A 265 4.79 4.23 24.26
N SER A 266 5.99 3.92 23.76
CA SER A 266 6.21 2.99 22.64
C SER A 266 5.60 1.60 22.85
N MET A 267 5.56 1.11 24.10
CA MET A 267 4.92 -0.16 24.48
C MET A 267 3.41 -0.21 24.19
N HIS A 268 2.74 0.94 24.24
CA HIS A 268 1.31 1.06 23.95
C HIS A 268 1.06 1.19 22.45
N ARG A 269 2.12 1.35 21.62
CA ARG A 269 1.98 1.63 20.20
C ARG A 269 2.19 0.38 19.34
N ILE A 270 1.40 0.31 18.27
CA ILE A 270 1.60 -0.60 17.15
C ILE A 270 1.73 0.26 15.90
N GLU A 271 2.77 0.00 15.14
CA GLU A 271 3.23 0.84 14.05
C GLU A 271 3.09 0.07 12.70
N LEU A 272 3.29 0.75 11.56
CA LEU A 272 3.23 0.17 10.23
C LEU A 272 4.19 -1.00 10.11
N ARG A 273 5.44 -0.77 10.52
CA ARG A 273 6.53 -1.73 10.58
C ARG A 273 6.88 -2.01 12.04
N ALA A 274 7.34 -3.23 12.28
CA ALA A 274 7.76 -3.68 13.60
C ALA A 274 9.07 -3.01 13.98
N MET A 275 9.16 -2.46 15.20
CA MET A 275 10.46 -2.23 15.82
C MET A 275 10.87 -3.51 16.55
N HIS A 276 12.07 -4.02 16.25
CA HIS A 276 12.66 -5.20 16.92
C HIS A 276 11.77 -6.46 16.94
N GLY A 277 11.04 -6.75 15.84
CA GLY A 277 10.22 -7.96 15.72
C GLY A 277 8.86 -7.92 16.42
N GLY A 278 8.43 -6.76 16.94
CA GLY A 278 7.10 -6.57 17.52
C GLY A 278 5.92 -6.66 16.52
N PRO A 279 4.67 -6.44 16.98
CA PRO A 279 3.50 -6.43 16.10
C PRO A 279 3.59 -5.30 15.06
N ARG A 280 3.06 -5.56 13.87
CA ARG A 280 3.09 -4.64 12.71
C ARG A 280 1.79 -4.69 11.93
N MET A 281 1.47 -3.59 11.25
CA MET A 281 0.26 -3.51 10.41
C MET A 281 0.45 -4.05 9.00
N LEU A 282 1.66 -4.03 8.44
CA LEU A 282 1.93 -4.70 7.17
C LEU A 282 1.77 -6.22 7.30
N PHE A 283 1.36 -6.88 6.20
CA PHE A 283 1.30 -8.32 6.17
C PHE A 283 2.69 -8.94 6.29
N ARG A 284 2.76 -10.07 6.97
CA ARG A 284 3.86 -11.01 6.81
C ARG A 284 3.72 -11.75 5.48
N ARG A 285 4.79 -12.42 5.07
CA ARG A 285 4.79 -13.21 3.83
C ARG A 285 3.70 -14.29 3.87
N GLU A 286 3.48 -14.90 5.03
CA GLU A 286 2.48 -15.95 5.24
C GLU A 286 1.05 -15.39 5.13
N GLU A 287 0.81 -14.19 5.68
CA GLU A 287 -0.48 -13.49 5.57
C GLU A 287 -0.77 -13.08 4.12
N LEU A 288 0.23 -12.60 3.38
CA LEU A 288 0.09 -12.29 1.95
C LEU A 288 -0.17 -13.57 1.15
N SER A 289 0.60 -14.63 1.40
CA SER A 289 0.43 -15.93 0.74
C SER A 289 -1.00 -16.44 0.90
N PHE A 290 -1.55 -16.40 2.11
CA PHE A 290 -2.92 -16.78 2.40
C PHE A 290 -3.94 -16.01 1.55
N ILE A 291 -3.79 -14.68 1.45
CA ILE A 291 -4.69 -13.84 0.65
C ILE A 291 -4.62 -14.17 -0.84
N ILE A 292 -3.42 -14.31 -1.40
CA ILE A 292 -3.24 -14.61 -2.83
C ILE A 292 -3.75 -16.01 -3.17
N GLN A 293 -3.51 -17.00 -2.30
CA GLN A 293 -4.01 -18.36 -2.47
C GLN A 293 -5.54 -18.43 -2.40
N ASN A 294 -6.17 -17.73 -1.46
CA ASN A 294 -7.63 -17.66 -1.39
C ASN A 294 -8.21 -16.98 -2.63
N PHE A 295 -7.61 -15.86 -3.06
CA PHE A 295 -7.99 -15.20 -4.31
C PHE A 295 -7.89 -16.15 -5.51
N ALA A 296 -6.79 -16.90 -5.63
CA ALA A 296 -6.59 -17.86 -6.71
C ALA A 296 -7.62 -18.98 -6.67
N THR A 297 -7.86 -19.56 -5.50
CA THR A 297 -8.82 -20.66 -5.27
C THR A 297 -10.23 -20.24 -5.67
N VAL A 298 -10.71 -19.09 -5.17
CA VAL A 298 -12.06 -18.56 -5.42
C VAL A 298 -12.29 -18.19 -6.90
N ASN A 299 -11.23 -17.86 -7.63
CA ASN A 299 -11.31 -17.48 -9.03
C ASN A 299 -10.88 -18.60 -10.00
N GLY A 300 -10.46 -19.76 -9.49
CA GLY A 300 -10.01 -20.91 -10.30
C GLY A 300 -8.67 -20.69 -11.01
N TYR A 301 -7.76 -19.91 -10.42
CA TYR A 301 -6.42 -19.68 -10.94
C TYR A 301 -5.40 -20.66 -10.36
N GLN A 302 -4.45 -21.08 -11.19
CA GLN A 302 -3.19 -21.69 -10.75
C GLN A 302 -2.18 -20.57 -10.44
N LEU A 303 -1.25 -20.82 -9.51
CA LEU A 303 -0.17 -19.90 -9.18
C LEU A 303 1.16 -20.56 -9.57
N GLU A 304 1.99 -19.84 -10.32
CA GLU A 304 3.38 -20.23 -10.53
C GLU A 304 4.25 -19.92 -9.30
N ASP A 305 5.38 -20.60 -9.22
CA ASP A 305 6.41 -20.34 -8.22
C ASP A 305 6.91 -18.89 -8.35
N GLY A 306 7.19 -18.24 -7.21
CA GLY A 306 7.70 -16.86 -7.18
C GLY A 306 6.62 -15.77 -7.17
N VAL A 307 5.33 -16.08 -7.40
CA VAL A 307 4.26 -15.07 -7.39
C VAL A 307 4.17 -14.35 -6.04
N ILE A 308 4.24 -15.11 -4.95
CA ILE A 308 4.13 -14.58 -3.59
C ILE A 308 5.32 -13.67 -3.28
N GLU A 309 6.52 -14.08 -3.67
CA GLU A 309 7.78 -13.38 -3.50
C GLU A 309 7.78 -12.07 -4.30
N TYR A 310 7.33 -12.13 -5.55
CA TYR A 310 7.20 -10.96 -6.40
C TYR A 310 6.20 -9.95 -5.82
N LEU A 311 5.00 -10.39 -5.44
CA LEU A 311 4.00 -9.50 -4.86
C LEU A 311 4.41 -8.95 -3.49
N TYR A 312 5.07 -9.76 -2.66
CA TYR A 312 5.60 -9.30 -1.38
C TYR A 312 6.68 -8.24 -1.58
N SER A 313 7.64 -8.45 -2.49
CA SER A 313 8.68 -7.46 -2.79
C SER A 313 8.13 -6.17 -3.40
N ALA A 314 7.10 -6.25 -4.24
CA ALA A 314 6.45 -5.07 -4.82
C ALA A 314 5.63 -4.28 -3.78
N THR A 315 4.98 -4.96 -2.84
CA THR A 315 4.00 -4.34 -1.93
C THR A 315 4.50 -4.15 -0.50
N ASP A 316 5.63 -4.74 -0.11
CA ASP A 316 6.09 -4.85 1.28
C ASP A 316 5.00 -5.42 2.23
N GLY A 317 4.09 -6.23 1.68
CA GLY A 317 2.92 -6.76 2.40
C GLY A 317 1.84 -5.71 2.70
N HIS A 318 1.80 -4.55 2.04
CA HIS A 318 0.78 -3.52 2.29
C HIS A 318 -0.63 -4.00 1.91
N PRO A 319 -1.55 -4.27 2.86
CA PRO A 319 -2.83 -4.92 2.59
C PRO A 319 -3.69 -4.20 1.55
N GLY A 320 -3.76 -2.87 1.63
CA GLY A 320 -4.50 -2.05 0.66
C GLY A 320 -3.91 -2.10 -0.74
N MET A 321 -2.59 -2.27 -0.87
CA MET A 321 -1.95 -2.36 -2.18
C MET A 321 -2.25 -3.72 -2.82
N VAL A 322 -2.14 -4.79 -2.03
CA VAL A 322 -2.53 -6.14 -2.45
C VAL A 322 -4.00 -6.15 -2.88
N GLY A 323 -4.89 -5.59 -2.06
CA GLY A 323 -6.32 -5.50 -2.39
C GLY A 323 -6.60 -4.71 -3.68
N LEU A 324 -5.92 -3.57 -3.89
CA LEU A 324 -6.03 -2.78 -5.12
C LEU A 324 -5.53 -3.55 -6.35
N LEU A 325 -4.42 -4.28 -6.23
CA LEU A 325 -3.89 -5.12 -7.30
C LEU A 325 -4.85 -6.25 -7.69
N LEU A 326 -5.38 -6.97 -6.70
CA LEU A 326 -6.34 -8.04 -6.93
C LEU A 326 -7.66 -7.52 -7.52
N SER A 327 -8.16 -6.39 -7.02
CA SER A 327 -9.37 -5.78 -7.56
C SER A 327 -9.17 -5.25 -8.99
N HIS A 328 -8.01 -4.68 -9.27
CA HIS A 328 -7.62 -4.29 -10.62
C HIS A 328 -7.58 -5.50 -11.55
N LEU A 329 -6.96 -6.60 -11.11
CA LEU A 329 -6.92 -7.85 -11.84
C LEU A 329 -8.31 -8.38 -12.18
N THR A 330 -9.22 -8.44 -11.19
CA THR A 330 -10.61 -8.86 -11.41
C THR A 330 -11.32 -7.96 -12.42
N HIS A 331 -11.06 -6.65 -12.39
CA HIS A 331 -11.65 -5.70 -13.33
C HIS A 331 -11.10 -5.87 -14.76
N THR A 332 -9.77 -6.00 -14.90
CA THR A 332 -9.10 -6.10 -16.20
C THR A 332 -9.41 -7.40 -16.93
N LEU A 333 -9.66 -8.48 -16.18
CA LEU A 333 -10.04 -9.81 -16.70
C LEU A 333 -11.56 -10.03 -16.78
N TYR A 334 -12.38 -9.03 -16.40
CA TYR A 334 -13.82 -9.16 -16.50
C TYR A 334 -14.26 -9.25 -17.98
N GLY A 335 -14.96 -10.32 -18.34
CA GLY A 335 -15.46 -10.53 -19.70
C GLY A 335 -14.41 -10.92 -20.75
N LYS A 336 -13.17 -11.23 -20.34
CA LYS A 336 -12.09 -11.71 -21.22
C LYS A 336 -11.76 -13.19 -20.94
N ASP A 337 -11.04 -13.82 -21.85
CA ASP A 337 -10.42 -15.13 -21.60
C ASP A 337 -9.50 -15.02 -20.40
N ARG A 338 -9.88 -15.70 -19.31
CA ARG A 338 -9.14 -15.66 -18.06
C ARG A 338 -7.86 -16.48 -18.21
N PRO A 339 -6.69 -15.96 -17.81
CA PRO A 339 -5.51 -16.79 -17.72
C PRO A 339 -5.79 -17.93 -16.75
N ARG A 340 -5.40 -19.15 -17.11
CA ARG A 340 -5.51 -20.31 -16.20
C ARG A 340 -4.47 -20.25 -15.08
N THR A 341 -3.36 -19.56 -15.34
CA THR A 341 -2.20 -19.49 -14.45
C THR A 341 -1.77 -18.05 -14.28
N LEU A 342 -1.54 -17.64 -13.04
CA LEU A 342 -0.97 -16.34 -12.69
C LEU A 342 0.53 -16.54 -12.42
N SER A 343 1.34 -15.81 -13.16
CA SER A 343 2.81 -15.84 -13.07
C SER A 343 3.38 -14.54 -12.51
N PRO A 344 4.64 -14.55 -12.02
CA PRO A 344 5.35 -13.31 -11.71
C PRO A 344 5.35 -12.35 -12.91
N ASN A 345 5.55 -12.89 -14.12
CA ASN A 345 5.52 -12.12 -15.37
C ASN A 345 4.14 -11.48 -15.63
N PHE A 346 3.06 -12.21 -15.37
CA PHE A 346 1.71 -11.67 -15.53
C PHE A 346 1.47 -10.47 -14.59
N PHE A 347 1.82 -10.61 -13.30
CA PHE A 347 1.73 -9.49 -12.36
C PHE A 347 2.70 -8.37 -12.68
N HIS A 348 3.86 -8.69 -13.24
CA HIS A 348 4.79 -7.71 -13.75
C HIS A 348 4.14 -6.88 -14.86
N ASN A 349 3.59 -7.52 -15.89
CA ASN A 349 2.94 -6.85 -17.01
C ASN A 349 1.74 -6.02 -16.54
N LEU A 350 0.97 -6.51 -15.57
CA LEU A 350 -0.15 -5.76 -14.98
C LEU A 350 0.31 -4.48 -14.27
N ILE A 351 1.43 -4.55 -13.54
CA ILE A 351 1.96 -3.42 -12.75
C ILE A 351 2.76 -2.45 -13.64
N VAL A 352 3.43 -2.96 -14.67
CA VAL A 352 4.50 -2.29 -15.41
C VAL A 352 4.13 -1.97 -16.87
N GLU A 353 3.57 -2.94 -17.60
CA GLU A 353 3.26 -2.76 -19.02
C GLU A 353 1.87 -2.12 -19.21
N ASP A 354 0.85 -2.58 -18.47
CA ASP A 354 -0.49 -1.96 -18.41
C ASP A 354 -0.56 -0.85 -17.33
N GLU A 355 0.57 -0.20 -17.08
CA GLU A 355 0.73 0.75 -15.97
C GLU A 355 -0.14 1.99 -16.13
N TYR A 356 -0.56 2.35 -17.36
CA TYR A 356 -1.58 3.38 -17.56
C TYR A 356 -2.92 2.99 -16.95
N SER A 357 -3.35 1.74 -17.15
CA SER A 357 -4.57 1.20 -16.58
C SER A 357 -4.47 1.07 -15.06
N PHE A 358 -3.34 0.55 -14.55
CA PHE A 358 -3.15 0.41 -13.12
C PHE A 358 -3.02 1.77 -12.39
N ILE A 359 -2.24 2.74 -12.91
CA ILE A 359 -2.17 4.09 -12.34
C ILE A 359 -3.52 4.80 -12.40
N TYR A 360 -4.26 4.62 -13.49
CA TYR A 360 -5.61 5.18 -13.60
C TYR A 360 -6.54 4.58 -12.54
N TYR A 361 -6.45 3.27 -12.32
CA TYR A 361 -7.17 2.57 -11.26
C TYR A 361 -6.77 3.09 -9.87
N LEU A 362 -5.47 3.27 -9.60
CA LEU A 362 -4.97 3.91 -8.38
C LEU A 362 -5.47 5.34 -8.21
N THR A 363 -5.65 6.10 -9.29
CA THR A 363 -6.16 7.48 -9.23
C THR A 363 -7.60 7.54 -8.72
N ARG A 364 -8.40 6.50 -9.03
CA ARG A 364 -9.78 6.38 -8.57
C ARG A 364 -9.88 5.90 -7.13
N TRP A 365 -9.06 4.91 -6.76
CA TRP A 365 -9.27 4.12 -5.54
C TRP A 365 -8.14 4.20 -4.51
N GLY A 366 -6.93 4.59 -4.90
CA GLY A 366 -5.76 4.65 -4.04
C GLY A 366 -5.72 5.91 -3.18
N ARG A 367 -5.44 5.75 -1.88
CA ARG A 367 -5.16 6.85 -0.96
C ARG A 367 -3.70 6.80 -0.50
N GLY A 368 -3.09 7.95 -0.24
CA GLY A 368 -1.67 8.03 0.16
C GLY A 368 -0.67 7.97 -1.00
N PHE A 369 -1.14 7.94 -2.25
CA PHE A 369 -0.31 7.99 -3.45
C PHE A 369 -0.06 9.41 -3.92
N TRP A 370 1.08 9.61 -4.58
CA TRP A 370 1.35 10.85 -5.30
C TRP A 370 0.84 10.77 -6.76
N ILE A 371 -0.38 11.25 -6.98
CA ILE A 371 -1.18 11.19 -8.22
C ILE A 371 -1.76 12.58 -8.55
N PRO A 372 -2.36 12.84 -9.73
CA PRO A 372 -2.90 14.17 -10.05
C PRO A 372 -3.84 14.73 -8.97
N ARG A 373 -4.74 13.89 -8.47
CA ARG A 373 -5.69 14.25 -7.41
C ARG A 373 -5.00 14.63 -6.09
N SER A 374 -3.86 14.01 -5.78
CA SER A 374 -3.11 14.34 -4.56
C SER A 374 -2.39 15.68 -4.70
N GLU A 375 -1.93 16.04 -5.90
CA GLU A 375 -1.35 17.37 -6.15
C GLU A 375 -2.39 18.48 -5.99
N GLU A 376 -3.61 18.29 -6.50
CA GLU A 376 -4.72 19.21 -6.28
C GLU A 376 -5.00 19.36 -4.79
N TYR A 377 -5.14 18.24 -4.08
CA TYR A 377 -5.34 18.26 -2.63
C TYR A 377 -4.20 18.98 -1.87
N VAL A 378 -2.94 18.77 -2.26
CA VAL A 378 -1.81 19.49 -1.66
C VAL A 378 -1.88 20.98 -1.92
N LYS A 379 -2.23 21.41 -3.13
CA LYS A 379 -2.40 22.84 -3.44
C LYS A 379 -3.44 23.48 -2.52
N ASP A 380 -4.62 22.87 -2.40
CA ASP A 380 -5.68 23.36 -1.51
C ASP A 380 -5.20 23.45 -0.04
N ARG A 381 -4.34 22.51 0.40
CA ARG A 381 -3.80 22.53 1.76
C ARG A 381 -2.73 23.60 1.97
N LEU A 382 -1.91 23.88 0.96
CA LEU A 382 -0.87 24.92 1.04
C LEU A 382 -1.46 26.34 1.12
N GLU A 383 -2.74 26.54 0.76
CA GLU A 383 -3.45 27.81 0.95
C GLU A 383 -3.70 28.17 2.43
N LEU A 384 -3.57 27.21 3.36
CA LEU A 384 -3.75 27.46 4.78
C LEU A 384 -2.57 28.28 5.35
N ALA A 385 -2.87 29.36 6.10
CA ALA A 385 -1.89 30.35 6.59
C ALA A 385 -0.62 29.75 7.25
N LYS A 386 -0.76 28.64 7.98
CA LYS A 386 0.35 27.91 8.63
C LYS A 386 1.39 27.28 7.69
N TYR A 387 1.05 27.10 6.42
CA TYR A 387 1.88 26.47 5.40
C TYR A 387 2.26 27.50 4.34
N SER A 388 2.04 28.79 4.61
CA SER A 388 2.42 29.91 3.75
C SER A 388 3.92 29.95 3.44
N HIS A 389 4.74 29.32 4.28
CA HIS A 389 6.18 29.18 4.06
C HIS A 389 6.57 28.00 3.17
N LEU A 390 5.62 27.16 2.75
CA LEU A 390 5.85 26.01 1.88
C LEU A 390 5.19 26.25 0.52
N VAL A 391 5.89 25.89 -0.55
CA VAL A 391 5.31 25.88 -1.90
C VAL A 391 5.28 24.46 -2.48
N LEU A 392 4.42 24.23 -3.48
CA LEU A 392 4.30 22.91 -4.12
C LEU A 392 5.65 22.36 -4.63
N PRO A 393 6.57 23.17 -5.22
CA PRO A 393 7.93 22.73 -5.53
C PRO A 393 8.70 22.11 -4.36
N ASP A 394 8.56 22.63 -3.13
CA ASP A 394 9.24 22.10 -1.95
C ASP A 394 8.70 20.71 -1.60
N ILE A 395 7.38 20.53 -1.69
CA ILE A 395 6.72 19.24 -1.46
C ILE A 395 7.18 18.21 -2.50
N LYS A 396 7.21 18.60 -3.77
CA LYS A 396 7.70 17.75 -4.87
C LYS A 396 9.17 17.38 -4.68
N LYS A 397 10.00 18.32 -4.24
CA LYS A 397 11.42 18.09 -3.95
C LYS A 397 11.60 17.10 -2.79
N ALA A 398 10.90 17.29 -1.67
CA ALA A 398 10.97 16.39 -0.53
C ALA A 398 10.56 14.95 -0.89
N LEU A 399 9.44 14.78 -1.59
CA LEU A 399 9.00 13.46 -2.05
C LEU A 399 9.97 12.83 -3.05
N ARG A 400 10.60 13.63 -3.93
CA ARG A 400 11.63 13.16 -4.86
C ARG A 400 12.85 12.67 -4.11
N GLU A 401 13.35 13.43 -3.14
CA GLU A 401 14.50 13.06 -2.31
C GLU A 401 14.23 11.72 -1.60
N VAL A 402 13.06 11.54 -0.96
CA VAL A 402 12.74 10.22 -0.35
C VAL A 402 12.61 9.13 -1.41
N ALA A 403 12.06 9.42 -2.59
CA ALA A 403 11.88 8.42 -3.64
C ALA A 403 13.21 7.95 -4.26
N GLU A 404 14.28 8.74 -4.18
CA GLU A 404 15.62 8.37 -4.61
C GLU A 404 16.30 7.36 -3.66
N HIS A 405 15.80 7.19 -2.44
CA HIS A 405 16.34 6.26 -1.44
C HIS A 405 15.39 5.07 -1.19
N PRO A 406 15.73 3.84 -1.65
CA PRO A 406 14.88 2.65 -1.48
C PRO A 406 14.50 2.37 -0.02
N ASP A 407 15.46 2.53 0.90
CA ASP A 407 15.25 2.32 2.33
C ASP A 407 14.67 3.55 3.04
N GLY A 408 14.40 4.64 2.33
CA GLY A 408 13.99 5.92 2.87
C GLY A 408 15.16 6.85 3.22
N LEU A 409 14.82 8.06 3.63
CA LEU A 409 15.76 9.16 3.89
C LEU A 409 15.74 9.54 5.37
N THR A 410 16.90 9.57 6.01
CA THR A 410 17.05 9.96 7.42
C THR A 410 17.50 11.41 7.51
N LEU A 411 16.73 12.23 8.22
CA LEU A 411 16.98 13.67 8.36
C LEU A 411 16.90 14.08 9.83
N SER A 412 17.73 15.05 10.25
CA SER A 412 17.55 15.69 11.55
C SER A 412 16.25 16.47 11.57
N GLU A 413 15.42 16.25 12.60
CA GLU A 413 14.06 16.77 12.65
C GLU A 413 14.03 18.31 12.64
N LYS A 414 13.42 18.89 11.60
CA LYS A 414 13.02 20.30 11.55
C LYS A 414 11.49 20.37 11.61
N LYS A 415 10.96 21.07 12.61
CA LYS A 415 9.50 21.25 12.73
C LYS A 415 8.98 22.03 11.50
N ASP A 416 7.89 21.52 10.93
CA ASP A 416 7.09 22.16 9.87
C ASP A 416 7.76 22.35 8.50
N ASP A 417 8.73 21.51 8.14
CA ASP A 417 9.25 21.47 6.78
C ASP A 417 8.38 20.64 5.81
N ALA A 418 8.80 20.57 4.53
CA ALA A 418 8.11 19.81 3.50
C ALA A 418 8.01 18.30 3.81
N PHE A 419 8.99 17.70 4.52
CA PHE A 419 8.93 16.30 4.92
C PHE A 419 7.89 16.07 6.01
N ALA A 420 7.86 16.95 7.01
CA ALA A 420 6.83 16.95 8.06
C ALA A 420 5.44 17.15 7.45
N PHE A 421 5.29 18.03 6.44
CA PHE A 421 4.04 18.18 5.69
C PHE A 421 3.64 16.87 4.99
N CYS A 422 4.54 16.26 4.22
CA CYS A 422 4.28 15.00 3.51
C CYS A 422 3.89 13.86 4.47
N HIS A 423 4.53 13.82 5.64
CA HIS A 423 4.16 12.90 6.72
C HIS A 423 2.76 13.20 7.27
N LYS A 424 2.46 14.47 7.60
CA LYS A 424 1.14 14.92 8.10
C LYS A 424 0.01 14.62 7.11
N MET A 425 0.29 14.66 5.80
CA MET A 425 -0.67 14.33 4.74
C MET A 425 -0.76 12.83 4.43
N GLY A 426 0.12 12.00 5.00
CA GLY A 426 0.11 10.55 4.83
C GLY A 426 0.78 10.03 3.55
N TYR A 427 1.62 10.84 2.89
CA TYR A 427 2.42 10.41 1.73
C TYR A 427 3.73 9.74 2.15
N LEU A 428 4.30 10.19 3.27
CA LEU A 428 5.50 9.63 3.88
C LEU A 428 5.21 9.14 5.29
N HIS A 429 6.01 8.20 5.77
CA HIS A 429 5.92 7.63 7.12
C HIS A 429 7.24 7.80 7.82
N THR A 430 7.15 7.92 9.15
CA THR A 430 8.32 8.10 9.99
C THR A 430 8.56 6.84 10.80
N GLU A 431 9.80 6.35 10.78
CA GLU A 431 10.30 5.37 11.73
C GLU A 431 11.00 6.14 12.85
N GLN A 432 10.63 5.88 14.11
CA GLN A 432 11.25 6.59 15.23
C GLN A 432 12.72 6.19 15.36
N PRO A 433 13.61 7.14 15.70
CA PRO A 433 15.01 6.85 15.91
C PRO A 433 15.23 5.83 17.03
N VAL A 434 16.35 5.11 16.93
CA VAL A 434 16.95 4.39 18.06
C VAL A 434 17.15 5.40 19.21
N GLN A 435 16.80 5.01 20.45
CA GLN A 435 16.81 5.88 21.64
C GLN A 435 18.01 6.84 21.66
N GLY A 436 17.73 8.16 21.69
CA GLY A 436 18.73 9.22 21.84
C GLY A 436 19.08 10.00 20.57
N SER A 437 18.61 9.57 19.39
CA SER A 437 18.81 10.30 18.13
C SER A 437 17.69 11.33 17.87
N LYS A 438 18.05 12.50 17.31
CA LYS A 438 17.11 13.54 16.80
C LYS A 438 16.77 13.35 15.31
N GLU A 439 17.10 12.19 14.76
CA GLU A 439 16.93 11.91 13.34
C GLU A 439 15.63 11.15 13.10
N THR A 440 14.91 11.54 12.06
CA THR A 440 13.67 10.92 11.64
C THR A 440 13.86 10.32 10.27
N LYS A 441 13.55 9.03 10.14
CA LYS A 441 13.63 8.32 8.86
C LYS A 441 12.28 8.37 8.16
N PHE A 442 12.25 9.03 7.00
CA PHE A 442 11.08 9.14 6.13
C PHE A 442 11.07 8.05 5.07
N THR A 443 9.99 7.27 4.99
CA THR A 443 9.82 6.17 4.02
C THR A 443 8.46 6.24 3.35
N PHE A 444 8.32 5.62 2.17
CA PHE A 444 7.00 5.33 1.58
C PHE A 444 6.37 4.08 2.21
N ALA A 445 5.03 3.97 2.14
CA ALA A 445 4.30 2.83 2.71
C ALA A 445 4.68 1.49 2.07
N SER A 446 5.05 1.51 0.79
CA SER A 446 5.57 0.35 0.06
C SER A 446 6.40 0.76 -1.17
N PRO A 447 7.18 -0.17 -1.76
CA PRO A 447 7.90 0.07 -3.01
C PRO A 447 7.01 0.56 -4.16
N LEU A 448 5.77 0.07 -4.27
CA LEU A 448 4.81 0.60 -5.25
C LEU A 448 4.40 2.05 -4.99
N HIS A 449 4.22 2.49 -3.74
CA HIS A 449 3.96 3.91 -3.44
C HIS A 449 5.15 4.78 -3.88
N ARG A 450 6.37 4.33 -3.56
CA ARG A 450 7.61 4.99 -3.98
C ARG A 450 7.71 5.08 -5.50
N ARG A 451 7.44 3.99 -6.22
CA ARG A 451 7.48 3.94 -7.70
C ARG A 451 6.52 4.94 -8.33
N VAL A 452 5.27 4.98 -7.86
CA VAL A 452 4.25 5.91 -8.38
C VAL A 452 4.71 7.36 -8.16
N ALA A 453 5.24 7.68 -6.98
CA ALA A 453 5.77 9.01 -6.69
C ALA A 453 7.00 9.36 -7.56
N HIS A 454 7.97 8.45 -7.65
CA HIS A 454 9.17 8.60 -8.47
C HIS A 454 8.84 8.95 -9.92
N ARG A 455 7.96 8.16 -10.57
CA ARG A 455 7.54 8.38 -11.97
C ARG A 455 6.89 9.73 -12.21
N ARG A 456 6.11 10.22 -11.24
CA ARG A 456 5.35 11.46 -11.39
C ARG A 456 6.19 12.70 -11.06
N LEU A 457 7.13 12.57 -10.14
CA LEU A 457 7.94 13.68 -9.63
C LEU A 457 9.20 13.92 -10.44
N ILE A 458 9.68 12.92 -11.17
CA ILE A 458 10.88 13.00 -11.99
C ILE A 458 10.42 13.07 -13.45
N SER A 459 10.53 14.26 -14.04
CA SER A 459 9.97 14.59 -15.36
C SER A 459 10.46 13.63 -16.45
N ARG A 460 9.53 13.18 -17.30
CA ARG A 460 9.80 12.53 -18.58
C ARG A 460 9.91 13.57 -19.69
N PRO A 461 11.02 13.65 -20.45
CA PRO A 461 11.04 14.22 -21.79
C PRO A 461 10.56 13.19 -22.83
N GLU A 462 9.99 13.65 -23.96
CA GLU A 462 9.34 12.87 -25.04
C GLU A 462 10.01 11.54 -25.41
N ARG A 463 9.17 10.53 -25.72
CA ARG A 463 9.56 9.12 -25.95
C ARG A 463 10.45 8.89 -27.17
N ASP A 464 10.48 9.81 -28.12
CA ASP A 464 11.01 9.54 -29.46
C ASP A 464 12.55 9.43 -29.53
N ALA A 465 13.27 10.01 -28.57
CA ALA A 465 14.74 10.00 -28.60
C ALA A 465 15.42 8.84 -27.84
N ILE A 466 14.68 8.00 -27.09
CA ILE A 466 15.25 6.80 -26.42
C ILE A 466 15.19 5.56 -27.32
N ASN A 467 14.30 5.54 -28.32
CA ASN A 467 14.08 4.34 -29.13
C ASN A 467 15.25 3.93 -30.02
N ASN A 468 16.32 4.73 -30.10
CA ASN A 468 17.47 4.47 -30.97
C ASN A 468 18.77 4.11 -30.22
N LEU A 469 18.80 4.09 -28.88
CA LEU A 469 20.01 3.73 -28.13
C LEU A 469 20.05 2.22 -27.84
N SER A 470 21.22 1.61 -28.02
CA SER A 470 21.49 0.22 -27.59
C SER A 470 21.72 0.12 -26.08
N LEU A 471 21.65 -1.10 -25.53
CA LEU A 471 21.95 -1.37 -24.12
C LEU A 471 23.38 -0.93 -23.73
N LYS A 472 24.36 -1.23 -24.60
CA LYS A 472 25.76 -0.85 -24.41
C LYS A 472 25.94 0.67 -24.36
N GLU A 473 25.35 1.41 -25.30
CA GLU A 473 25.40 2.88 -25.33
C GLU A 473 24.72 3.49 -24.10
N THR A 474 23.58 2.93 -23.71
CA THR A 474 22.85 3.37 -22.50
C THR A 474 23.72 3.20 -21.25
N CYS A 475 24.32 2.03 -21.05
CA CYS A 475 25.19 1.78 -19.90
C CYS A 475 26.44 2.66 -19.94
N THR A 476 27.04 2.84 -21.12
CA THR A 476 28.21 3.70 -21.31
C THR A 476 27.90 5.15 -20.95
N ASN A 477 26.77 5.68 -21.42
CA ASN A 477 26.32 7.03 -21.07
C ASN A 477 26.02 7.15 -19.58
N ALA A 478 25.45 6.11 -18.96
CA ALA A 478 25.18 6.10 -17.53
C ALA A 478 26.48 6.15 -16.72
N ILE A 479 27.49 5.36 -17.10
CA ILE A 479 28.82 5.37 -16.48
C ILE A 479 29.48 6.75 -16.59
N ALA A 480 29.36 7.41 -17.75
CA ALA A 480 29.92 8.74 -17.96
C ALA A 480 29.35 9.81 -16.99
N ARG A 481 28.19 9.55 -16.38
CA ARG A 481 27.54 10.44 -15.39
C ARG A 481 27.86 10.13 -13.94
N PHE A 482 28.63 9.08 -13.67
CA PHE A 482 28.95 8.69 -12.30
C PHE A 482 29.58 9.87 -11.56
N SER A 483 29.06 10.20 -10.37
CA SER A 483 29.67 11.19 -9.49
C SER A 483 30.84 10.54 -8.73
N PRO A 484 32.08 11.02 -8.94
CA PRO A 484 33.22 10.52 -8.19
C PRO A 484 33.07 10.76 -6.68
N GLY A 485 32.48 11.89 -6.28
CA GLY A 485 32.09 12.18 -4.90
C GLY A 485 31.13 11.15 -4.31
N ALA A 486 30.08 10.74 -5.05
CA ALA A 486 29.12 9.73 -4.59
C ALA A 486 29.79 8.35 -4.37
N LEU A 487 30.71 7.96 -5.26
CA LEU A 487 31.48 6.73 -5.12
C LEU A 487 32.50 6.81 -3.96
N CYS A 488 33.13 7.97 -3.76
CA CYS A 488 34.12 8.19 -2.71
C CYS A 488 33.51 8.28 -1.31
N ASN A 489 32.32 8.87 -1.16
CA ASN A 489 31.64 9.01 0.13
C ASN A 489 31.18 7.68 0.73
N ARG A 490 31.12 6.61 -0.08
CA ARG A 490 30.75 5.25 0.34
C ARG A 490 31.95 4.35 0.63
N ARG A 491 33.17 4.91 0.79
CA ARG A 491 34.35 4.15 1.24
C ARG A 491 34.16 3.75 2.70
N GLY A 492 33.96 2.46 2.95
CA GLY A 492 33.80 1.93 4.31
C GLY A 492 35.03 2.19 5.21
N ALA A 493 34.78 2.47 6.48
CA ALA A 493 35.82 2.79 7.47
C ALA A 493 36.64 1.58 7.98
N ARG A 494 36.34 0.35 7.52
CA ARG A 494 36.90 -0.89 8.11
C ARG A 494 37.21 -1.97 7.05
N SER A 495 38.29 -1.82 6.28
CA SER A 495 39.06 -2.97 5.77
C SER A 495 40.45 -2.55 5.27
N ASN A 496 41.46 -3.40 5.50
CA ASN A 496 42.87 -3.09 5.32
C ASN A 496 43.50 -3.69 4.04
N ARG A 497 42.69 -3.96 2.98
CA ARG A 497 43.19 -4.44 1.68
C ARG A 497 42.32 -3.94 0.51
N GLY A 498 42.96 -3.42 -0.54
CA GLY A 498 42.36 -3.27 -1.87
C GLY A 498 41.30 -2.17 -2.04
N TRP A 499 40.92 -1.93 -3.30
CA TRP A 499 39.99 -0.89 -3.78
C TRP A 499 38.73 -0.76 -2.91
N ARG A 500 38.49 0.44 -2.37
CA ARG A 500 37.61 0.70 -1.22
C ARG A 500 36.13 1.01 -1.56
N ILE A 501 35.68 0.75 -2.78
CA ILE A 501 34.32 1.12 -3.24
C ILE A 501 33.47 -0.14 -3.35
N PRO A 502 32.43 -0.34 -2.54
CA PRO A 502 31.63 -1.57 -2.57
C PRO A 502 30.79 -1.67 -3.85
N GLU A 503 30.47 -2.89 -4.27
CA GLU A 503 29.60 -3.19 -5.43
C GLU A 503 28.26 -2.45 -5.34
N ALA A 504 27.67 -2.40 -4.15
CA ALA A 504 26.45 -1.64 -3.87
C ALA A 504 26.55 -0.13 -4.19
N ALA A 505 27.76 0.45 -4.13
CA ALA A 505 27.95 1.84 -4.56
C ALA A 505 27.88 1.96 -6.09
N PHE A 506 28.44 1.00 -6.84
CA PHE A 506 28.33 0.95 -8.29
C PHE A 506 26.92 0.63 -8.76
N GLN A 507 26.24 -0.34 -8.12
CA GLN A 507 24.83 -0.62 -8.39
C GLN A 507 23.97 0.63 -8.15
N PHE A 508 24.12 1.30 -7.00
CA PHE A 508 23.36 2.51 -6.71
C PHE A 508 23.62 3.63 -7.72
N GLU A 509 24.89 3.90 -8.02
CA GLU A 509 25.25 4.98 -8.94
C GLU A 509 24.81 4.67 -10.37
N LEU A 510 24.94 3.41 -10.80
CA LEU A 510 24.43 2.96 -12.09
C LEU A 510 22.91 3.04 -12.15
N TYR A 511 22.19 2.62 -11.12
CA TYR A 511 20.73 2.76 -11.05
C TYR A 511 20.30 4.23 -11.20
N CYS A 512 20.96 5.14 -10.49
CA CYS A 512 20.66 6.57 -10.58
C CYS A 512 20.96 7.12 -11.99
N CYS A 513 22.08 6.75 -12.59
CA CYS A 513 22.46 7.25 -13.91
C CYS A 513 21.67 6.60 -15.04
N LEU A 514 21.32 5.31 -14.94
CA LEU A 514 20.41 4.62 -15.85
C LEU A 514 19.02 5.24 -15.78
N ASN A 515 18.51 5.62 -14.60
CA ASN A 515 17.24 6.34 -14.49
C ASN A 515 17.23 7.65 -15.30
N LEU A 516 18.38 8.32 -15.41
CA LEU A 516 18.53 9.54 -16.21
C LEU A 516 18.63 9.21 -17.71
N GLU A 517 19.44 8.22 -18.09
CA GLU A 517 19.67 7.84 -19.49
C GLU A 517 18.43 7.17 -20.12
N LEU A 518 17.79 6.27 -19.39
CA LEU A 518 16.55 5.60 -19.77
C LEU A 518 15.32 6.47 -19.49
N ARG A 519 15.49 7.73 -19.08
CA ARG A 519 14.41 8.69 -18.77
C ARG A 519 13.27 8.07 -17.94
N CYS A 520 13.65 7.33 -16.90
CA CYS A 520 12.74 6.64 -15.98
C CYS A 520 11.84 5.57 -16.64
N LEU A 521 12.35 4.86 -17.66
CA LEU A 521 11.80 3.53 -17.97
C LEU A 521 11.90 2.63 -16.72
N PRO A 522 11.04 1.62 -16.57
CA PRO A 522 11.04 0.79 -15.38
C PRO A 522 12.33 -0.05 -15.33
N ILE A 523 13.25 0.35 -14.45
CA ILE A 523 14.45 -0.42 -14.11
C ILE A 523 14.14 -1.17 -12.82
N LEU A 524 14.09 -2.49 -12.90
CA LEU A 524 13.98 -3.36 -11.76
C LEU A 524 15.39 -3.62 -11.26
N SER A 525 15.75 -3.04 -10.13
CA SER A 525 16.97 -3.45 -9.45
C SER A 525 16.77 -4.85 -8.90
N GLU A 526 17.80 -5.67 -9.06
CA GLU A 526 18.01 -6.81 -8.19
C GLU A 526 16.81 -7.79 -8.40
N TYR A 527 16.56 -8.10 -9.67
CA TYR A 527 15.37 -8.77 -10.19
C TYR A 527 15.58 -10.27 -10.30
N SER A 528 14.54 -11.04 -9.99
CA SER A 528 14.54 -12.50 -10.00
C SER A 528 13.29 -12.94 -10.76
N HIS A 529 13.46 -13.69 -11.85
CA HIS A 529 12.31 -14.26 -12.57
C HIS A 529 11.83 -15.57 -11.94
N THR A 530 12.77 -16.34 -11.37
CA THR A 530 12.53 -17.60 -10.64
C THR A 530 13.05 -17.46 -9.21
N SER A 531 12.96 -18.51 -8.39
CA SER A 531 13.57 -18.59 -7.07
C SER A 531 15.10 -18.80 -7.10
N ASP A 532 15.69 -19.02 -8.29
CA ASP A 532 17.11 -19.32 -8.47
C ASP A 532 17.80 -18.29 -9.39
N GLY A 533 18.65 -17.45 -8.78
CA GLY A 533 19.43 -16.41 -9.45
C GLY A 533 18.74 -15.05 -9.48
N ARG A 534 19.54 -13.96 -9.53
CA ARG A 534 19.05 -12.59 -9.45
C ARG A 534 19.95 -11.67 -10.26
N ILE A 535 19.37 -10.99 -11.25
CA ILE A 535 20.09 -10.02 -12.09
C ILE A 535 20.09 -8.64 -11.43
N ASP A 536 21.20 -7.91 -11.52
CA ASP A 536 21.34 -6.63 -10.82
C ASP A 536 20.41 -5.54 -11.35
N PHE A 537 20.17 -5.48 -12.67
CA PHE A 537 19.10 -4.66 -13.23
C PHE A 537 18.40 -5.34 -14.40
N TYR A 538 17.08 -5.14 -14.49
CA TYR A 538 16.27 -5.50 -15.65
C TYR A 538 15.45 -4.31 -16.13
N VAL A 539 15.56 -3.94 -17.40
CA VAL A 539 14.81 -2.84 -18.03
C VAL A 539 13.63 -3.43 -18.78
N SER A 540 12.44 -3.42 -18.18
CA SER A 540 11.28 -4.18 -18.65
C SER A 540 10.87 -3.86 -20.09
N ASP A 541 10.74 -2.57 -20.41
CA ASP A 541 10.19 -2.11 -21.69
C ASP A 541 11.13 -2.42 -22.87
N LYS A 542 12.41 -2.67 -22.57
CA LYS A 542 13.45 -3.02 -23.54
C LYS A 542 13.91 -4.47 -23.42
N LYS A 543 13.42 -5.21 -22.42
CA LYS A 543 13.85 -6.57 -22.09
C LYS A 543 15.37 -6.70 -21.95
N TRP A 544 16.00 -5.73 -21.29
CA TRP A 544 17.46 -5.71 -21.12
C TRP A 544 17.89 -6.20 -19.75
N GLY A 545 18.87 -7.08 -19.69
CA GLY A 545 19.54 -7.50 -18.47
C GLY A 545 20.87 -6.78 -18.24
N ILE A 546 21.17 -6.39 -17.00
CA ILE A 546 22.45 -5.79 -16.62
C ILE A 546 22.96 -6.48 -15.37
N GLU A 547 24.13 -7.10 -15.46
CA GLU A 547 24.83 -7.73 -14.35
C GLU A 547 26.09 -6.93 -14.02
N LEU A 548 26.37 -6.71 -12.73
CA LEU A 548 27.51 -5.98 -12.23
C LEU A 548 28.42 -6.91 -11.44
N LEU A 549 29.73 -6.61 -11.51
CA LEU A 549 30.72 -7.20 -10.63
C LEU A 549 31.64 -6.11 -10.11
N GLN A 550 32.11 -6.25 -8.87
CA GLN A 550 33.19 -5.44 -8.33
C GLN A 550 34.48 -6.27 -8.22
N CYS A 551 35.51 -5.90 -8.99
CA CYS A 551 36.83 -6.52 -8.94
C CYS A 551 36.84 -8.04 -9.15
N GLY A 552 35.87 -8.57 -9.92
CA GLY A 552 35.64 -10.00 -10.07
C GLY A 552 36.93 -10.78 -10.33
N SER A 553 37.18 -11.80 -9.52
CA SER A 553 38.21 -12.82 -9.76
C SER A 553 37.88 -13.62 -11.01
N THR A 554 38.84 -14.37 -11.54
CA THR A 554 38.60 -15.26 -12.68
C THR A 554 37.46 -16.25 -12.42
N ARG A 555 37.31 -16.70 -11.17
CA ARG A 555 36.23 -17.60 -10.77
C ARG A 555 34.87 -16.89 -10.73
N GLU A 556 34.80 -15.71 -10.12
CA GLU A 556 33.54 -14.93 -10.04
C GLU A 556 33.08 -14.48 -11.42
N ILE A 557 34.00 -14.00 -12.27
CA ILE A 557 33.67 -13.66 -13.66
C ILE A 557 33.10 -14.87 -14.40
N ALA A 558 33.74 -16.04 -14.28
CA ALA A 558 33.26 -17.27 -14.91
C ALA A 558 31.88 -17.69 -14.39
N GLU A 559 31.63 -17.54 -13.09
CA GLU A 559 30.33 -17.86 -12.49
C GLU A 559 29.21 -16.96 -13.03
N HIS A 560 29.43 -15.65 -13.13
CA HIS A 560 28.42 -14.73 -13.65
C HIS A 560 28.20 -14.94 -15.16
N ILE A 561 29.26 -15.20 -15.92
CA ILE A 561 29.17 -15.57 -17.34
C ILE A 561 28.33 -16.83 -17.54
N ALA A 562 28.54 -17.85 -16.71
CA ALA A 562 27.80 -19.12 -16.79
C ALA A 562 26.28 -18.94 -16.59
N ARG A 563 25.84 -17.87 -15.92
CA ARG A 563 24.40 -17.56 -15.76
C ARG A 563 23.74 -17.19 -17.09
N PHE A 564 24.48 -16.60 -18.03
CA PHE A 564 23.99 -16.15 -19.34
C PHE A 564 24.27 -17.13 -20.49
N ALA A 565 25.04 -18.19 -20.23
CA ALA A 565 25.33 -19.26 -21.19
C ALA A 565 24.03 -19.95 -21.67
N SER A 566 24.11 -20.70 -22.77
CA SER A 566 22.96 -21.38 -23.39
C SER A 566 22.19 -22.32 -22.44
N ASP A 567 22.87 -22.87 -21.43
CA ASP A 567 22.35 -23.72 -20.35
C ASP A 567 22.38 -23.02 -18.99
N GLY A 568 22.56 -21.70 -19.00
CA GLY A 568 22.65 -20.84 -17.82
C GLY A 568 21.29 -20.43 -17.28
N ARG A 569 21.23 -20.20 -15.96
CA ARG A 569 20.00 -19.87 -15.21
C ARG A 569 19.17 -18.73 -15.80
N TYR A 570 19.78 -17.77 -16.49
CA TYR A 570 19.07 -16.63 -17.05
C TYR A 570 18.52 -16.87 -18.47
N GLN A 571 19.00 -17.88 -19.20
CA GLN A 571 18.38 -18.27 -20.47
C GLN A 571 16.99 -18.83 -20.26
N ASP A 572 16.81 -19.64 -19.21
CA ASP A 572 15.52 -20.23 -18.84
C ASP A 572 14.43 -19.18 -18.57
N TRP A 573 14.82 -17.94 -18.28
CA TRP A 573 13.87 -16.87 -18.05
C TRP A 573 13.12 -16.47 -19.32
N GLY A 574 13.75 -16.55 -20.51
CA GLY A 574 13.09 -16.22 -21.78
C GLY A 574 12.53 -14.79 -21.89
N ILE A 575 12.91 -13.89 -20.97
CA ILE A 575 12.39 -12.53 -20.88
C ILE A 575 13.34 -11.46 -21.42
N MET A 576 14.60 -11.82 -21.71
CA MET A 576 15.63 -10.85 -22.11
C MET A 576 15.89 -10.92 -23.62
N ASP A 577 15.76 -9.78 -24.29
CA ASP A 577 16.12 -9.62 -25.69
C ASP A 577 17.62 -9.29 -25.83
N ASP A 578 18.23 -8.63 -24.83
CA ASP A 578 19.64 -8.27 -24.79
C ASP A 578 20.16 -8.23 -23.34
N TYR A 579 21.48 -8.35 -23.13
CA TYR A 579 22.10 -8.26 -21.81
C TYR A 579 23.53 -7.71 -21.83
N ILE A 580 24.02 -7.24 -20.69
CA ILE A 580 25.40 -6.76 -20.54
C ILE A 580 25.96 -7.11 -19.15
N ILE A 581 27.24 -7.44 -19.09
CA ILE A 581 27.99 -7.75 -17.87
C ILE A 581 29.08 -6.71 -17.69
N LEU A 582 29.04 -5.97 -16.58
CA LEU A 582 29.94 -4.86 -16.27
C LEU A 582 30.80 -5.17 -15.04
N ASN A 583 32.09 -5.42 -15.25
CA ASN A 583 33.04 -5.63 -14.16
C ASN A 583 33.79 -4.35 -13.82
N PHE A 584 33.37 -3.66 -12.76
CA PHE A 584 34.02 -2.47 -12.23
C PHE A 584 35.32 -2.84 -11.51
N CYS A 585 36.44 -2.22 -11.88
CA CYS A 585 37.74 -2.49 -11.25
C CYS A 585 38.68 -1.26 -11.24
N PRO A 586 39.72 -1.20 -10.40
CA PRO A 586 40.81 -0.25 -10.56
C PRO A 586 41.74 -0.72 -11.67
N ARG A 587 42.58 0.18 -12.21
CA ARG A 587 43.50 -0.17 -13.30
C ARG A 587 44.45 -1.32 -12.96
N SER A 588 44.89 -1.40 -11.69
CA SER A 588 45.76 -2.47 -11.20
C SER A 588 45.13 -3.87 -11.28
N SER A 589 43.80 -3.98 -11.35
CA SER A 589 43.06 -5.24 -11.35
C SER A 589 42.50 -5.62 -12.72
N LEU A 590 42.75 -4.80 -13.75
CA LEU A 590 42.34 -5.10 -15.13
C LEU A 590 43.05 -6.38 -15.61
N ARG A 591 42.27 -7.43 -15.89
CA ARG A 591 42.73 -8.77 -16.26
C ARG A 591 42.10 -9.22 -17.57
N LYS A 592 42.68 -10.22 -18.25
CA LYS A 592 42.01 -10.86 -19.39
C LYS A 592 40.99 -11.86 -18.84
N ALA A 593 39.75 -11.79 -19.27
CA ALA A 593 38.74 -12.78 -18.97
C ALA A 593 38.74 -13.86 -20.07
N ARG A 594 38.81 -15.14 -19.68
CA ARG A 594 38.64 -16.25 -20.61
C ARG A 594 37.15 -16.51 -20.75
N ILE A 595 36.61 -16.24 -21.93
CA ILE A 595 35.20 -16.42 -22.27
C ILE A 595 35.20 -17.23 -23.56
N ASP A 596 34.61 -18.41 -23.56
CA ASP A 596 34.63 -19.29 -24.73
C ASP A 596 33.49 -18.96 -25.70
N ASP A 597 32.34 -18.54 -25.16
CA ASP A 597 31.16 -18.13 -25.91
C ASP A 597 31.35 -16.75 -26.58
N GLU A 598 31.24 -16.73 -27.92
CA GLU A 598 31.42 -15.51 -28.73
C GLU A 598 30.32 -14.46 -28.49
N LYS A 599 29.09 -14.89 -28.23
CA LYS A 599 27.99 -13.98 -27.88
C LYS A 599 28.24 -13.35 -26.52
N ILE A 600 28.72 -14.11 -25.52
CA ILE A 600 29.01 -13.52 -24.21
C ILE A 600 30.22 -12.56 -24.29
N ARG A 601 31.22 -12.85 -25.14
CA ARG A 601 32.37 -11.95 -25.36
C ARG A 601 31.95 -10.54 -25.79
N SER A 602 30.89 -10.40 -26.60
CA SER A 602 30.41 -9.09 -27.05
C SER A 602 29.58 -8.33 -26.00
N HIS A 603 29.13 -9.01 -24.94
CA HIS A 603 28.30 -8.45 -23.87
C HIS A 603 29.07 -8.23 -22.56
N PHE A 604 30.35 -8.62 -22.47
CA PHE A 604 31.18 -8.45 -21.28
C PHE A 604 32.17 -7.28 -21.41
N PHE A 605 32.18 -6.39 -20.42
CA PHE A 605 33.11 -5.25 -20.36
C PHE A 605 33.74 -5.08 -18.99
N HIS A 606 35.02 -4.71 -18.98
CA HIS A 606 35.69 -4.17 -17.81
C HIS A 606 35.51 -2.66 -17.77
N VAL A 607 35.05 -2.12 -16.63
CA VAL A 607 34.96 -0.68 -16.40
C VAL A 607 36.03 -0.29 -15.39
N VAL A 608 37.13 0.26 -15.89
CA VAL A 608 38.22 0.77 -15.06
C VAL A 608 37.85 2.16 -14.59
N ILE A 609 37.62 2.34 -13.29
CA ILE A 609 37.20 3.64 -12.73
C ILE A 609 38.20 4.14 -11.69
N GLU A 610 38.64 5.38 -11.88
CA GLU A 610 39.61 6.08 -11.04
C GLU A 610 38.95 7.37 -10.52
N PRO A 611 38.12 7.31 -9.46
CA PRO A 611 37.32 8.45 -9.01
C PRO A 611 38.16 9.67 -8.63
N ASN A 612 39.36 9.45 -8.08
CA ASN A 612 40.28 10.54 -7.73
C ASN A 612 40.78 11.31 -8.96
N GLN A 613 40.73 10.69 -10.14
CA GLN A 613 41.13 11.28 -11.42
C GLN A 613 39.92 11.71 -12.25
N PHE A 614 38.70 11.58 -11.72
CA PHE A 614 37.47 11.91 -12.44
C PHE A 614 37.41 11.20 -13.81
N ALA A 615 37.84 9.94 -13.86
CA ALA A 615 37.99 9.20 -15.10
C ALA A 615 37.43 7.78 -14.99
N ALA A 616 36.83 7.32 -16.09
CA ALA A 616 36.50 5.92 -16.31
C ALA A 616 36.93 5.49 -17.70
N GLU A 617 37.29 4.23 -17.87
CA GLU A 617 37.64 3.64 -19.15
C GLU A 617 36.97 2.28 -19.30
N ILE A 618 36.44 2.01 -20.48
CA ILE A 618 35.74 0.76 -20.78
C ILE A 618 36.66 -0.08 -21.67
N TYR A 619 36.88 -1.32 -21.25
CA TYR A 619 37.70 -2.30 -21.95
C TYR A 619 36.88 -3.56 -22.30
N THR A 620 37.23 -4.20 -23.40
CA THR A 620 36.76 -5.56 -23.73
C THR A 620 37.34 -6.62 -22.77
N HIS A 621 36.82 -7.84 -22.86
CA HIS A 621 37.32 -9.01 -22.12
C HIS A 621 38.82 -9.30 -22.30
N ASP A 622 39.42 -8.91 -23.44
CA ASP A 622 40.83 -9.12 -23.77
C ASP A 622 41.73 -7.90 -23.50
N LYS A 623 41.20 -6.88 -22.79
CA LYS A 623 41.85 -5.61 -22.42
C LYS A 623 42.08 -4.63 -23.58
N GLN A 624 41.29 -4.69 -24.64
CA GLN A 624 41.30 -3.63 -25.63
C GLN A 624 40.46 -2.45 -25.12
N LEU A 625 41.05 -1.26 -25.11
CA LEU A 625 40.36 -0.04 -24.70
C LEU A 625 39.32 0.30 -25.77
N LEU A 626 38.07 0.47 -25.34
CA LEU A 626 36.96 0.90 -26.20
C LEU A 626 36.70 2.40 -26.08
N GLN A 627 36.70 2.92 -24.86
CA GLN A 627 36.33 4.31 -24.61
C GLN A 627 36.92 4.84 -23.31
N SER A 628 37.27 6.12 -23.31
CA SER A 628 37.67 6.88 -22.13
C SER A 628 36.63 7.96 -21.85
N LEU A 629 36.26 8.10 -20.58
CA LEU A 629 35.16 8.93 -20.09
C LEU A 629 35.70 9.88 -19.02
N SER A 630 35.35 11.16 -19.13
CA SER A 630 35.54 12.14 -18.06
C SER A 630 34.27 12.17 -17.20
N LEU A 631 34.44 11.99 -15.90
CA LEU A 631 33.36 11.95 -14.91
C LEU A 631 33.17 13.34 -14.32
N GLY A 632 31.92 13.79 -14.17
CA GLY A 632 31.58 15.08 -13.58
C GLY A 632 31.01 14.93 -12.16
N GLU A 633 31.11 15.99 -11.36
CA GLU A 633 30.32 16.06 -10.12
C GLU A 633 28.86 16.45 -10.44
N GLY A 634 27.93 15.64 -9.94
CA GLY A 634 26.50 15.98 -9.95
C GLY A 634 25.70 15.52 -11.17
N ARG A 635 25.82 14.26 -11.62
CA ARG A 635 24.91 13.52 -12.55
C ARG A 635 24.48 14.24 -13.86
N GLN A 636 25.00 15.43 -14.12
CA GLN A 636 24.79 16.30 -15.26
C GLN A 636 25.93 16.08 -16.24
N ARG A 637 25.65 16.20 -17.55
CA ARG A 637 26.73 16.29 -18.53
C ARG A 637 27.33 17.69 -18.39
N ALA A 638 28.65 17.80 -18.38
CA ALA A 638 29.28 19.07 -18.75
C ALA A 638 28.96 19.29 -20.23
N ASN A 639 27.80 19.88 -20.53
CA ASN A 639 27.49 20.32 -21.88
C ASN A 639 28.38 21.53 -22.15
N ALA A 640 29.14 21.48 -23.24
CA ALA A 640 29.91 22.61 -23.78
C ALA A 640 29.04 23.83 -24.16
N TYR A 641 27.73 23.80 -23.91
CA TYR A 641 26.76 24.85 -24.20
C TYR A 641 26.31 25.67 -22.98
N ASP A 642 26.70 25.30 -21.75
CA ASP A 642 26.29 26.04 -20.54
C ASP A 642 27.25 27.18 -20.12
N PHE A 643 28.16 27.60 -21.01
CA PHE A 643 29.05 28.76 -20.77
C PHE A 643 28.51 30.11 -21.27
N LEU A 644 27.28 30.15 -21.80
CA LEU A 644 26.60 31.38 -22.22
C LEU A 644 25.38 31.66 -21.35
N GLY A 645 25.61 31.89 -20.06
CA GLY A 645 24.53 32.11 -19.11
C GLY A 645 24.91 32.83 -17.83
N SER A 646 25.99 33.62 -17.80
CA SER A 646 26.24 34.64 -16.76
C SER A 646 27.47 35.49 -17.11
N ASN A 647 27.25 36.69 -17.67
CA ASN A 647 27.78 37.95 -17.13
C ASN A 647 27.39 39.16 -17.99
N ASN A 648 26.95 40.22 -17.30
CA ASN A 648 26.70 41.56 -17.83
C ASN A 648 27.95 42.16 -18.49
N GLN A 649 27.79 42.72 -19.69
CA GLN A 649 28.15 44.10 -20.10
C GLN A 649 28.30 44.15 -21.64
N LEU A 650 27.49 45.01 -22.27
CA LEU A 650 27.70 45.51 -23.63
C LEU A 650 29.11 46.11 -23.77
N PRO A 651 29.74 46.00 -24.94
CA PRO A 651 29.61 47.09 -25.90
C PRO A 651 29.39 46.65 -27.36
N ASP A 652 28.80 47.58 -28.11
CA ASP A 652 28.53 47.55 -29.55
C ASP A 652 29.72 47.09 -30.40
N THR A 653 29.43 46.24 -31.38
CA THR A 653 29.94 46.39 -32.77
C THR A 653 29.20 45.43 -33.69
N GLU A 654 28.51 46.00 -34.67
CA GLU A 654 28.00 45.29 -35.84
C GLU A 654 29.17 44.63 -36.58
N ASP A 655 29.06 43.35 -36.97
CA ASP A 655 29.39 43.00 -38.35
C ASP A 655 28.77 41.67 -38.81
N ARG A 656 28.48 41.68 -40.11
CA ARG A 656 27.79 40.68 -40.92
C ARG A 656 28.57 39.36 -40.99
N LEU A 657 27.85 38.24 -41.16
CA LEU A 657 28.14 37.17 -42.14
C LEU A 657 27.07 36.05 -42.06
N SER A 658 26.28 35.92 -43.13
CA SER A 658 25.27 34.87 -43.32
C SER A 658 25.92 33.52 -43.65
N PRO A 659 25.33 32.36 -43.26
CA PRO A 659 25.71 31.05 -43.81
C PRO A 659 24.90 30.71 -45.08
N PRO A 660 25.42 29.86 -45.99
CA PRO A 660 24.85 29.61 -47.31
C PRO A 660 23.71 28.55 -47.29
N PRO A 661 22.89 28.49 -48.35
CA PRO A 661 21.75 27.58 -48.45
C PRO A 661 22.12 26.27 -49.17
N ASN A 662 21.69 25.14 -48.62
CA ASN A 662 21.50 23.86 -49.30
C ASN A 662 20.27 23.23 -48.62
N GLY A 663 19.18 22.82 -49.25
CA GLY A 663 18.99 22.20 -50.56
C GLY A 663 18.07 21.01 -50.31
N THR A 664 16.81 21.25 -49.94
CA THR A 664 15.86 20.22 -49.50
C THR A 664 15.05 19.70 -50.68
N THR A 665 15.03 18.38 -50.88
CA THR A 665 14.37 17.73 -52.02
C THR A 665 12.83 17.72 -51.91
N PRO A 666 12.09 17.74 -53.05
CA PRO A 666 10.63 17.87 -53.08
C PRO A 666 9.81 16.76 -52.37
N GLY A 667 10.42 15.61 -52.07
CA GLY A 667 9.75 14.49 -51.38
C GLY A 667 9.57 14.68 -49.87
N GLU A 668 10.38 15.53 -49.23
CA GLU A 668 10.34 15.77 -47.78
C GLU A 668 9.32 16.84 -47.38
N GLN A 669 8.93 17.71 -48.30
CA GLN A 669 7.92 18.75 -48.05
C GLN A 669 6.49 18.18 -48.01
N ALA A 670 6.19 17.17 -48.84
CA ALA A 670 4.88 16.53 -48.87
C ALA A 670 4.58 15.69 -47.61
N THR A 671 5.61 15.03 -47.04
CA THR A 671 5.50 14.24 -45.80
C THR A 671 5.46 15.13 -44.55
N ALA A 672 6.21 16.24 -44.54
CA ALA A 672 6.15 17.23 -43.47
C ALA A 672 4.79 17.95 -43.40
N GLU A 673 4.19 18.28 -44.53
CA GLU A 673 2.83 18.87 -44.58
C GLU A 673 1.75 17.87 -44.17
N GLY A 674 1.87 16.60 -44.56
CA GLY A 674 0.97 15.52 -44.12
C GLY A 674 1.00 15.33 -42.60
N MET A 675 2.19 15.30 -42.00
CA MET A 675 2.35 15.19 -40.55
C MET A 675 1.86 16.45 -39.81
N LYS A 676 2.02 17.64 -40.39
CA LYS A 676 1.51 18.89 -39.80
C LYS A 676 -0.02 18.93 -39.78
N LYS A 677 -0.68 18.47 -40.85
CA LYS A 677 -2.15 18.35 -40.89
C LYS A 677 -2.67 17.32 -39.89
N LEU A 678 -2.03 16.16 -39.76
CA LEU A 678 -2.41 15.14 -38.78
C LEU A 678 -2.26 15.63 -37.34
N ARG A 679 -1.19 16.40 -37.04
CA ARG A 679 -1.00 17.05 -35.73
C ARG A 679 -2.09 18.07 -35.41
N GLN A 680 -2.46 18.90 -36.38
CA GLN A 680 -3.55 19.89 -36.22
C GLN A 680 -4.90 19.21 -36.00
N GLU A 681 -5.17 18.09 -36.67
CA GLU A 681 -6.42 17.33 -36.47
C GLU A 681 -6.46 16.64 -35.10
N MET A 682 -5.36 16.06 -34.65
CA MET A 682 -5.24 15.47 -33.31
C MET A 682 -5.43 16.51 -32.21
N GLN A 683 -4.82 17.69 -32.37
CA GLN A 683 -4.93 18.79 -31.40
C GLN A 683 -6.37 19.32 -31.33
N ARG A 684 -7.07 19.42 -32.46
CA ARG A 684 -8.49 19.81 -32.48
C ARG A 684 -9.40 18.78 -31.80
N LYS A 685 -9.15 17.48 -32.01
CA LYS A 685 -9.87 16.40 -31.32
C LYS A 685 -9.61 16.40 -29.82
N GLU A 686 -8.39 16.72 -29.39
CA GLU A 686 -8.03 16.85 -27.98
C GLU A 686 -8.74 18.04 -27.32
N GLU A 687 -8.79 19.20 -28.00
CA GLU A 687 -9.53 20.38 -27.53
C GLU A 687 -11.04 20.12 -27.46
N GLU A 688 -11.64 19.47 -28.46
CA GLU A 688 -13.05 19.08 -28.46
C GLU A 688 -13.37 18.11 -27.29
N MET A 689 -12.49 17.12 -27.06
CA MET A 689 -12.63 16.17 -25.94
C MET A 689 -12.46 16.83 -24.57
N GLN A 690 -11.54 17.78 -24.44
CA GLN A 690 -11.38 18.56 -23.20
C GLN A 690 -12.60 19.44 -22.92
N LEU A 691 -13.19 20.05 -23.95
CA LEU A 691 -14.39 20.86 -23.82
C LEU A 691 -15.61 20.00 -23.43
N GLN A 692 -15.74 18.81 -24.02
CA GLN A 692 -16.80 17.86 -23.65
C GLN A 692 -16.65 17.42 -22.19
N MET A 693 -15.43 17.12 -21.75
CA MET A 693 -15.15 16.73 -20.37
C MET A 693 -15.41 17.86 -19.36
N GLN A 694 -15.16 19.12 -19.75
CA GLN A 694 -15.51 20.27 -18.92
C GLN A 694 -17.03 20.41 -18.74
N ARG A 695 -17.81 20.20 -19.81
CA ARG A 695 -19.29 20.24 -19.74
C ARG A 695 -19.84 19.13 -18.84
N GLU A 696 -19.36 17.89 -18.98
CA GLU A 696 -19.77 16.77 -18.12
C GLU A 696 -19.42 17.02 -16.64
N ARG A 697 -18.24 17.61 -16.37
CA ARG A 697 -17.84 17.99 -15.00
C ARG A 697 -18.76 19.06 -14.41
N GLU A 698 -19.17 20.03 -15.20
CA GLU A 698 -20.07 21.10 -14.75
C GLU A 698 -21.48 20.58 -14.50
N GLU A 699 -21.96 19.66 -15.34
CA GLU A 699 -23.26 18.99 -15.18
C GLU A 699 -23.30 18.14 -13.90
N ILE A 700 -22.28 17.32 -13.65
CA ILE A 700 -22.14 16.54 -12.41
C ILE A 700 -22.06 17.47 -11.19
N ARG A 701 -21.36 18.61 -11.30
CA ARG A 701 -21.25 19.58 -10.21
C ARG A 701 -22.60 20.20 -9.88
N LEU A 702 -23.40 20.56 -10.88
CA LEU A 702 -24.74 21.10 -10.70
C LEU A 702 -25.69 20.04 -10.11
N GLN A 703 -25.60 18.78 -10.57
CA GLN A 703 -26.37 17.67 -10.01
C GLN A 703 -26.06 17.46 -8.51
N MET A 704 -24.78 17.43 -8.14
CA MET A 704 -24.37 17.32 -6.74
C MET A 704 -24.80 18.52 -5.88
N GLN A 705 -24.89 19.72 -6.45
CA GLN A 705 -25.41 20.88 -5.75
C GLN A 705 -26.92 20.75 -5.50
N GLY A 706 -27.67 20.29 -6.49
CA GLY A 706 -29.11 20.00 -6.35
C GLY A 706 -29.38 18.95 -5.27
N GLU A 707 -28.68 17.81 -5.31
CA GLU A 707 -28.81 16.75 -4.29
C GLU A 707 -28.45 17.26 -2.88
N ARG A 708 -27.45 18.14 -2.75
CA ARG A 708 -27.10 18.74 -1.46
C ARG A 708 -28.17 19.67 -0.93
N GLU A 709 -28.81 20.46 -1.79
CA GLU A 709 -29.94 21.30 -1.39
C GLU A 709 -31.16 20.48 -1.00
N GLU A 710 -31.44 19.40 -1.72
CA GLU A 710 -32.54 18.50 -1.40
C GLU A 710 -32.35 17.81 -0.05
N ILE A 711 -31.15 17.27 0.21
CA ILE A 711 -30.79 16.69 1.52
C ILE A 711 -30.89 17.75 2.63
N ARG A 712 -30.46 18.99 2.36
CA ARG A 712 -30.56 20.08 3.33
C ARG A 712 -32.01 20.41 3.66
N LEU A 713 -32.89 20.45 2.67
CA LEU A 713 -34.33 20.69 2.86
C LEU A 713 -34.99 19.52 3.60
N GLN A 714 -34.62 18.27 3.29
CA GLN A 714 -35.11 17.10 4.00
C GLN A 714 -34.74 17.15 5.49
N MET A 715 -33.47 17.46 5.81
CA MET A 715 -33.04 17.62 7.21
C MET A 715 -33.77 18.77 7.94
N GLN A 716 -34.14 19.84 7.23
CA GLN A 716 -34.94 20.92 7.81
C GLN A 716 -36.36 20.45 8.14
N ARG A 717 -37.00 19.69 7.25
CA ARG A 717 -38.34 19.11 7.50
C ARG A 717 -38.33 18.14 8.66
N GLU A 718 -37.36 17.22 8.72
CA GLU A 718 -37.22 16.27 9.83
C GLU A 718 -36.99 16.99 11.17
N ARG A 719 -36.18 18.06 11.18
CA ARG A 719 -35.99 18.88 12.39
C ARG A 719 -37.29 19.55 12.85
N GLU A 720 -38.12 19.99 11.92
CA GLU A 720 -39.39 20.64 12.22
C GLU A 720 -40.43 19.63 12.72
N GLU A 721 -40.47 18.42 12.14
CA GLU A 721 -41.30 17.31 12.64
C GLU A 721 -40.92 16.89 14.05
N ILE A 722 -39.63 16.71 14.34
CA ILE A 722 -39.14 16.39 15.69
C ILE A 722 -39.52 17.50 16.68
N ARG A 723 -39.43 18.77 16.27
CA ARG A 723 -39.82 19.91 17.10
C ARG A 723 -41.31 19.90 17.42
N LEU A 724 -42.16 19.61 16.43
CA LEU A 724 -43.61 19.49 16.61
C LEU A 724 -43.97 18.28 17.48
N GLN A 725 -43.29 17.15 17.33
CA GLN A 725 -43.49 15.97 18.16
C GLN A 725 -43.18 16.27 19.64
N MET A 726 -42.04 16.92 19.93
CA MET A 726 -41.70 17.33 21.29
C MET A 726 -42.71 18.32 21.89
N GLN A 727 -43.35 19.16 21.07
CA GLN A 727 -44.42 20.06 21.55
C GLN A 727 -45.67 19.28 21.93
N ARG A 728 -46.09 18.30 21.12
CA ARG A 728 -47.24 17.42 21.44
C ARG A 728 -47.01 16.63 22.71
N GLU A 729 -45.83 16.01 22.86
CA GLU A 729 -45.48 15.26 24.08
C GLU A 729 -45.48 16.14 25.34
N ARG A 730 -45.06 17.41 25.21
CA ARG A 730 -45.12 18.37 26.31
C ARG A 730 -46.56 18.76 26.67
N GLU A 731 -47.44 18.93 25.69
CA GLU A 731 -48.86 19.19 25.94
C GLU A 731 -49.57 17.99 26.56
N GLU A 732 -49.30 16.77 26.08
CA GLU A 732 -49.82 15.53 26.66
C GLU A 732 -49.37 15.37 28.12
N MET A 733 -48.09 15.62 28.42
CA MET A 733 -47.60 15.62 29.81
C MET A 733 -48.27 16.69 30.66
N ARG A 734 -48.62 17.85 30.09
CA ARG A 734 -49.32 18.92 30.83
C ARG A 734 -50.75 18.51 31.15
N LEU A 735 -51.47 17.97 30.17
CA LEU A 735 -52.85 17.47 30.32
C LEU A 735 -52.92 16.28 31.30
N GLN A 736 -51.91 15.40 31.29
CA GLN A 736 -51.83 14.30 32.24
C GLN A 736 -51.66 14.81 33.68
N ARG A 737 -50.79 15.82 33.90
CA ARG A 737 -50.63 16.46 35.22
C ARG A 737 -51.89 17.18 35.69
N GLU A 738 -52.64 17.80 34.78
CA GLU A 738 -53.91 18.45 35.11
C GLU A 738 -54.99 17.42 35.50
N LYS A 739 -54.99 16.22 34.89
CA LYS A 739 -55.86 15.10 35.31
C LYS A 739 -55.44 14.50 36.65
N ASP A 740 -54.15 14.35 36.89
CA ASP A 740 -53.61 13.78 38.13
C ASP A 740 -53.73 14.73 39.35
N HIS A 741 -54.16 15.98 39.15
CA HIS A 741 -54.42 16.96 40.22
C HIS A 741 -55.91 17.31 40.37
N GLY A 742 -56.81 16.60 39.69
CA GLY A 742 -58.26 16.81 39.73
C GLY A 742 -59.03 16.01 40.80
N GLU A 743 -58.39 15.14 41.58
CA GLU A 743 -59.07 14.42 42.67
C GLU A 743 -59.11 15.25 43.97
N PRO A 744 -60.30 15.46 44.56
CA PRO A 744 -60.45 16.30 45.75
C PRO A 744 -59.99 15.53 46.99
N VAL A 745 -58.87 15.95 47.57
CA VAL A 745 -58.46 15.51 48.90
C VAL A 745 -59.38 16.14 49.94
N GLN A 746 -60.30 15.33 50.48
CA GLN A 746 -61.06 15.66 51.68
C GLN A 746 -60.13 15.68 52.91
N ALA A 747 -60.18 16.83 53.59
CA ALA A 747 -59.95 17.13 55.00
C ALA A 747 -59.13 16.15 55.87
N GLN A 748 -58.11 16.71 56.56
CA GLN A 748 -58.05 16.58 58.03
C GLN A 748 -57.27 17.73 58.68
N ASP A 749 -57.99 18.43 59.55
CA ASP A 749 -57.52 19.31 60.61
C ASP A 749 -56.42 18.67 61.47
N LYS A 750 -55.37 19.44 61.78
CA LYS A 750 -54.90 19.63 63.16
C LYS A 750 -53.85 20.74 63.25
N SER A 751 -54.13 21.62 64.19
CA SER A 751 -53.33 22.71 64.73
C SER A 751 -51.96 22.25 65.26
N VAL A 752 -50.97 23.16 65.24
CA VAL A 752 -50.13 23.62 66.39
C VAL A 752 -48.91 24.41 65.88
N SER A 753 -48.97 25.72 66.10
CA SER A 753 -47.98 26.60 66.76
C SER A 753 -46.46 26.50 66.48
N VAL A 754 -45.89 27.68 66.16
CA VAL A 754 -44.70 28.33 66.78
C VAL A 754 -43.32 28.24 66.09
N ARG A 755 -42.88 29.45 65.66
CA ARG A 755 -41.53 30.08 65.62
C ARG A 755 -40.39 29.41 64.85
N GLY A 756 -39.74 30.26 64.03
CA GLY A 756 -38.28 30.23 63.88
C GLY A 756 -37.78 30.62 62.50
N GLY A 757 -37.60 31.92 62.25
CA GLY A 757 -36.98 32.38 61.01
C GLY A 757 -35.48 32.11 60.94
N ARG A 758 -34.93 32.07 59.72
CA ARG A 758 -33.63 32.68 59.39
C ARG A 758 -33.38 32.78 57.88
N LYS A 759 -33.39 34.04 57.43
CA LYS A 759 -32.45 34.73 56.52
C LYS A 759 -31.84 33.98 55.31
N ARG A 760 -32.27 34.50 54.15
CA ARG A 760 -31.48 34.79 52.94
C ARG A 760 -30.01 35.19 53.20
N LYS A 761 -29.11 34.69 52.36
CA LYS A 761 -28.04 35.40 51.60
C LYS A 761 -27.50 34.37 50.57
N ARG A 762 -27.70 34.58 49.27
CA ARG A 762 -27.03 35.49 48.30
C ARG A 762 -26.02 34.70 47.50
#